data_AF-A0A154IS51-F1
#
_entry.id   AF-A0A154IS51-F1
#
_cell.length_a   1.000
_cell.length_b   1.000
_cell.length_c   1.000
_cell.angle_alpha   90.00
_cell.angle_beta   90.00
_cell.angle_gamma   90.00
#
_symmetry.space_group_name_H-M   'P 1'
#
loop_
_entity.id
_entity.type
_entity.pdbx_description
1 polymer ?
#
loop_
_entity_poly.entity_id
_entity_poly.type
_entity_poly.pdbx_seq_one_letter_code
_entity_poly.pdbx_strand_id
1 'polypeptide(L)'
;MTEDFMDFDDLPKRGASHETEEKAEAAFQNRLTESGRFVLQRADRKDYGTDCQIEIVNLDQATNVRVHAQLKGTERPLNADGSLSIEITRSNLNYLLMQPHSFYAAYHVPTGSLRICHAERVLRQYEHAEKQWAEQRSLTVTFTDELTVERLGRLAEVAGSTARAVRNRRLEQTRTPPREVAGQLRRSVPHIHVPDDETAAGQLLASLYERNADPVISAAFDQFTAVLGTDSDAIGAAYMAEVNLGISGYPASSARIRDAVSYLSERLDQGRYLQGTLHYTIGNCFSALGQEEDAKIQYEAALADPDLADMPDLTSQIHKNLGTSLEHLGDENLAIEHYREALRLNPHLPEAHNALAHFHLRRGEWRDALAHLDQAVFIDPARSKAAGVAGWRANVLFNIGEGAAAFREMNGLLTQADDEVWIWPFFARLVASFGRATPENARHALAFWRRYLDAFPGNAHGNRELLLATLYLRAEGQDIGRTYAEFKTEFDQRIGHITDKEEVAFLWDRLGHWAQDQSDWTEAERCYRKAHELAGGHYGYCLGTALNFLARYDESLPILREQAEVMQPDAMSWFQLGVANCELGHSMQGIDAYRKALALDPDYALAMFNLGGVHWNGGEKDKATAIWKQAIDRFPDHELSAKLRRDMPDHFPT
;
A
#
# COMPACT_ATOMS: atom_id res chain seq x y z
N MET A 1 -66.92 78.65 -8.13
CA MET A 1 -67.11 77.33 -8.77
C MET A 1 -65.71 76.74 -8.90
N THR A 2 -65.14 76.36 -7.75
CA THR A 2 -65.05 74.98 -7.22
C THR A 2 -63.99 74.18 -7.97
N GLU A 3 -62.84 74.09 -7.30
CA GLU A 3 -61.73 73.18 -7.56
C GLU A 3 -62.23 71.73 -7.53
N ASP A 4 -62.03 70.99 -8.62
CA ASP A 4 -62.06 69.53 -8.60
C ASP A 4 -60.68 69.05 -8.16
N PHE A 5 -60.58 68.63 -6.90
CA PHE A 5 -59.50 67.76 -6.44
C PHE A 5 -59.59 66.45 -7.23
N MET A 6 -58.59 66.17 -8.08
CA MET A 6 -58.35 64.80 -8.51
C MET A 6 -57.87 64.01 -7.30
N ASP A 7 -58.73 63.08 -6.88
CA ASP A 7 -58.51 62.08 -5.87
C ASP A 7 -57.25 61.25 -6.22
N PHE A 8 -56.28 61.19 -5.31
CA PHE A 8 -55.01 60.45 -5.49
C PHE A 8 -55.17 58.94 -5.17
N ASP A 9 -56.40 58.42 -5.10
CA ASP A 9 -56.72 57.09 -4.57
C ASP A 9 -56.84 55.98 -5.64
N ASP A 10 -56.42 56.26 -6.89
CA ASP A 10 -56.51 55.34 -8.04
C ASP A 10 -55.16 54.67 -8.40
N LEU A 11 -54.37 54.32 -7.38
CA LEU A 11 -53.31 53.30 -7.53
C LEU A 11 -53.96 51.91 -7.51
N PRO A 12 -53.54 50.95 -8.35
CA PRO A 12 -54.09 49.60 -8.33
C PRO A 12 -53.98 49.01 -6.93
N LYS A 13 -55.12 48.79 -6.28
CA LYS A 13 -55.21 48.09 -5.00
C LYS A 13 -54.58 46.70 -5.19
N ARG A 14 -53.64 46.33 -4.31
CA ARG A 14 -52.94 45.03 -4.34
C ARG A 14 -53.96 43.90 -4.53
N GLY A 15 -53.85 43.12 -5.61
CA GLY A 15 -54.78 42.02 -5.87
C GLY A 15 -54.68 40.90 -4.81
N ALA A 16 -55.73 40.09 -4.66
CA ALA A 16 -55.81 39.00 -3.66
C ALA A 16 -54.63 37.99 -3.72
N SER A 17 -54.03 37.82 -4.89
CA SER A 17 -52.80 37.02 -5.07
C SER A 17 -51.59 37.62 -4.33
N HIS A 18 -51.51 38.95 -4.26
CA HIS A 18 -50.41 39.65 -3.61
C HIS A 18 -50.49 39.55 -2.08
N GLU A 19 -51.70 39.56 -1.52
CA GLU A 19 -51.93 39.33 -0.08
C GLU A 19 -51.62 37.87 0.32
N THR A 20 -51.95 36.92 -0.56
CA THR A 20 -51.67 35.51 -0.33
C THR A 20 -50.16 35.22 -0.31
N GLU A 21 -49.40 35.81 -1.23
CA GLU A 21 -47.93 35.67 -1.24
C GLU A 21 -47.25 36.42 -0.09
N GLU A 22 -47.77 37.58 0.34
CA GLU A 22 -47.26 38.26 1.55
C GLU A 22 -47.42 37.40 2.81
N LYS A 23 -48.56 36.73 2.97
CA LYS A 23 -48.77 35.80 4.09
C LYS A 23 -47.84 34.59 3.99
N ALA A 24 -47.63 34.06 2.78
CA ALA A 24 -46.72 32.94 2.55
C ALA A 24 -45.29 33.30 2.95
N GLU A 25 -44.78 34.44 2.47
CA GLU A 25 -43.43 34.93 2.79
C GLU A 25 -43.23 35.17 4.29
N ALA A 26 -44.21 35.81 4.95
CA ALA A 26 -44.16 36.04 6.39
C ALA A 26 -44.15 34.73 7.18
N ALA A 27 -45.00 33.77 6.82
CA ALA A 27 -45.04 32.46 7.47
C ALA A 27 -43.72 31.71 7.26
N PHE A 28 -43.18 31.71 6.04
CA PHE A 28 -41.92 31.03 5.72
C PHE A 28 -40.75 31.65 6.47
N GLN A 29 -40.65 32.98 6.49
CA GLN A 29 -39.61 33.69 7.23
C GLN A 29 -39.69 33.40 8.74
N ASN A 30 -40.89 33.44 9.33
CA ASN A 30 -41.09 33.07 10.73
C ASN A 30 -40.62 31.64 11.01
N ARG A 31 -40.98 30.69 10.15
CA ARG A 31 -40.55 29.28 10.30
C ARG A 31 -39.03 29.12 10.23
N LEU A 32 -38.36 29.85 9.33
CA LEU A 32 -36.89 29.86 9.26
C LEU A 32 -36.29 30.43 10.55
N THR A 33 -36.80 31.56 11.04
CA THR A 33 -36.34 32.20 12.29
C THR A 33 -36.56 31.30 13.50
N GLU A 34 -37.73 30.67 13.63
CA GLU A 34 -38.03 29.70 14.68
C GLU A 34 -37.06 28.52 14.67
N SER A 35 -36.62 28.08 13.49
CA SER A 35 -35.65 26.98 13.40
C SER A 35 -34.28 27.37 13.94
N GLY A 36 -33.89 28.64 13.85
CA GLY A 36 -32.53 29.11 14.15
C GLY A 36 -31.43 28.53 13.25
N ARG A 37 -31.78 27.76 12.20
CA ARG A 37 -30.83 27.04 11.33
C ARG A 37 -30.62 27.70 9.98
N PHE A 38 -31.48 28.64 9.59
CA PHE A 38 -31.41 29.32 8.30
C PHE A 38 -31.69 30.82 8.43
N VAL A 39 -31.06 31.60 7.56
CA VAL A 39 -31.40 33.00 7.29
C VAL A 39 -31.84 33.17 5.84
N LEU A 40 -32.85 34.01 5.63
CA LEU A 40 -33.30 34.38 4.29
C LEU A 40 -32.33 35.43 3.71
N GLN A 41 -31.61 35.08 2.65
CA GLN A 41 -30.65 35.97 1.97
C GLN A 41 -31.30 36.82 0.88
N ARG A 42 -32.20 36.20 0.11
CA ARG A 42 -32.91 36.84 -0.99
C ARG A 42 -34.27 36.22 -1.15
N ALA A 43 -35.27 37.07 -1.39
CA ALA A 43 -36.58 36.67 -1.88
C ALA A 43 -36.88 37.51 -3.13
N ASP A 44 -37.22 36.84 -4.23
CA ASP A 44 -37.55 37.47 -5.50
C ASP A 44 -38.95 37.03 -5.92
N ARG A 45 -39.92 37.92 -5.71
CA ARG A 45 -41.33 37.64 -5.99
C ARG A 45 -41.58 37.68 -7.49
N LYS A 46 -42.21 36.63 -8.01
CA LYS A 46 -42.59 36.45 -9.42
C LYS A 46 -44.08 36.17 -9.53
N ASP A 47 -44.58 36.22 -10.76
CA ASP A 47 -46.01 35.94 -11.04
C ASP A 47 -46.41 34.49 -10.72
N TYR A 48 -45.44 33.59 -10.54
CA TYR A 48 -45.65 32.17 -10.24
C TYR A 48 -45.39 31.79 -8.78
N GLY A 49 -45.02 32.74 -7.92
CA GLY A 49 -44.58 32.52 -6.53
C GLY A 49 -43.28 33.27 -6.23
N THR A 50 -42.68 33.01 -5.07
CA THR A 50 -41.47 33.69 -4.61
C THR A 50 -40.27 32.74 -4.63
N ASP A 51 -39.21 33.13 -5.35
CA ASP A 51 -37.94 32.42 -5.34
C ASP A 51 -37.11 32.87 -4.13
N CYS A 52 -36.91 31.97 -3.18
CA CYS A 52 -36.19 32.21 -1.92
C CYS A 52 -34.80 31.56 -1.95
N GLN A 53 -33.79 32.30 -1.50
CA GLN A 53 -32.47 31.77 -1.19
C GLN A 53 -32.28 31.83 0.32
N ILE A 54 -32.10 30.67 0.93
CA ILE A 54 -31.84 30.55 2.37
C ILE A 54 -30.42 30.05 2.58
N GLU A 55 -29.78 30.55 3.63
CA GLU A 55 -28.40 30.24 3.97
C GLU A 55 -28.32 29.62 5.36
N ILE A 56 -27.58 28.52 5.48
CA ILE A 56 -27.47 27.77 6.73
C ILE A 56 -26.67 28.59 7.74
N VAL A 57 -27.13 28.63 8.99
CA VAL A 57 -26.45 29.27 10.12
C VAL A 57 -25.81 28.22 11.01
N ASN A 58 -24.59 28.49 11.47
CA ASN A 58 -23.89 27.68 12.47
C ASN A 58 -23.27 28.62 13.52
N LEU A 59 -23.57 28.39 14.81
CA LEU A 59 -23.13 29.25 15.93
C LEU A 59 -23.40 30.74 15.66
N ASP A 60 -24.61 31.06 15.22
CA ASP A 60 -25.07 32.42 14.85
C ASP A 60 -24.32 33.09 13.69
N GLN A 61 -23.51 32.32 12.92
CA GLN A 61 -22.82 32.81 11.73
C GLN A 61 -23.37 32.14 10.47
N ALA A 62 -23.63 32.94 9.45
CA ALA A 62 -24.02 32.44 8.13
C ALA A 62 -22.87 31.62 7.52
N THR A 63 -23.18 30.39 7.13
CA THR A 63 -22.29 29.49 6.41
C THR A 63 -22.62 29.64 4.95
N ASN A 64 -21.64 29.86 4.06
CA ASN A 64 -21.86 30.08 2.61
C ASN A 64 -22.54 28.89 1.85
N VAL A 65 -23.21 27.99 2.57
CA VAL A 65 -24.04 26.89 2.10
C VAL A 65 -25.47 27.39 1.94
N ARG A 66 -25.93 27.45 0.69
CA ARG A 66 -27.25 27.95 0.33
C ARG A 66 -28.15 26.83 -0.17
N VAL A 67 -29.41 26.92 0.19
CA VAL A 67 -30.50 26.07 -0.30
C VAL A 67 -31.53 26.98 -0.95
N HIS A 68 -32.10 26.56 -2.08
CA HIS A 68 -33.14 27.33 -2.75
C HIS A 68 -34.51 26.76 -2.40
N ALA A 69 -35.47 27.66 -2.20
CA ALA A 69 -36.87 27.29 -2.02
C ALA A 69 -37.73 28.07 -3.01
N GLN A 70 -38.66 27.39 -3.69
CA GLN A 70 -39.75 28.10 -4.35
C GLN A 70 -40.95 28.09 -3.42
N LEU A 71 -41.34 29.27 -2.95
CA LEU A 71 -42.49 29.48 -2.09
C LEU A 71 -43.72 29.88 -2.89
N LYS A 72 -44.88 29.32 -2.55
CA LYS A 72 -46.16 29.71 -3.14
C LYS A 72 -47.29 29.67 -2.12
N GLY A 73 -48.08 30.74 -2.06
CA GLY A 73 -49.31 30.76 -1.28
C GLY A 73 -50.47 30.14 -2.05
N THR A 74 -51.38 29.44 -1.36
CA THR A 74 -52.59 28.91 -2.01
C THR A 74 -53.80 28.83 -1.07
N GLU A 75 -54.97 29.11 -1.63
CA GLU A 75 -56.29 28.95 -0.99
C GLU A 75 -57.02 27.68 -1.47
N ARG A 76 -56.38 26.86 -2.33
CA ARG A 76 -56.97 25.63 -2.85
C ARG A 76 -57.25 24.65 -1.69
N PRO A 77 -58.38 23.94 -1.70
CA PRO A 77 -58.67 22.93 -0.68
C PRO A 77 -57.66 21.78 -0.74
N LEU A 78 -57.43 21.15 0.41
CA LEU A 78 -56.66 19.91 0.49
C LEU A 78 -57.37 18.77 -0.24
N ASN A 79 -56.58 17.83 -0.75
CA ASN A 79 -57.07 16.58 -1.33
C ASN A 79 -57.72 15.70 -0.25
N ALA A 80 -58.46 14.66 -0.66
CA ALA A 80 -59.17 13.77 0.26
C ALA A 80 -58.24 13.00 1.23
N ASP A 81 -57.00 12.78 0.84
CA ASP A 81 -55.94 12.18 1.65
C ASP A 81 -55.19 13.20 2.54
N GLY A 82 -55.63 14.46 2.53
CA GLY A 82 -55.01 15.55 3.28
C GLY A 82 -53.78 16.16 2.61
N SER A 83 -53.36 15.71 1.42
CA SER A 83 -52.26 16.30 0.65
C SER A 83 -52.67 17.61 -0.04
N LEU A 84 -51.69 18.40 -0.50
CA LEU A 84 -51.91 19.64 -1.26
C LEU A 84 -51.28 19.51 -2.65
N SER A 85 -52.00 19.82 -3.72
CA SER A 85 -51.46 19.76 -5.08
C SER A 85 -51.43 21.14 -5.74
N ILE A 86 -50.24 21.55 -6.19
CA ILE A 86 -50.01 22.84 -6.83
C ILE A 86 -49.34 22.65 -8.18
N GLU A 87 -49.83 23.37 -9.18
CA GLU A 87 -49.20 23.43 -10.50
C GLU A 87 -48.03 24.42 -10.49
N ILE A 88 -46.90 23.97 -11.01
CA ILE A 88 -45.64 24.70 -11.16
C ILE A 88 -45.18 24.69 -12.62
N THR A 89 -44.30 25.60 -13.00
CA THR A 89 -43.60 25.51 -14.28
C THR A 89 -42.41 24.55 -14.18
N ARG A 90 -42.18 23.77 -15.25
CA ARG A 90 -41.04 22.83 -15.29
C ARG A 90 -39.68 23.54 -15.20
N SER A 91 -39.58 24.77 -15.72
CA SER A 91 -38.37 25.58 -15.61
C SER A 91 -37.93 25.77 -14.16
N ASN A 92 -38.88 25.85 -13.23
CA ASN A 92 -38.57 26.08 -11.84
C ASN A 92 -38.05 24.80 -11.15
N LEU A 93 -38.46 23.63 -11.64
CA LEU A 93 -37.86 22.36 -11.22
C LEU A 93 -36.38 22.34 -11.61
N ASN A 94 -36.06 22.71 -12.85
CA ASN A 94 -34.67 22.82 -13.29
C ASN A 94 -33.89 23.81 -12.43
N TYR A 95 -34.46 24.98 -12.12
CA TYR A 95 -33.84 25.97 -11.25
C TYR A 95 -33.49 25.42 -9.87
N LEU A 96 -34.43 24.71 -9.22
CA LEU A 96 -34.18 24.13 -7.90
C LEU A 96 -33.18 22.98 -7.98
N LEU A 97 -33.23 22.12 -9.00
CA LEU A 97 -32.28 21.02 -9.19
C LEU A 97 -30.83 21.48 -9.42
N MET A 98 -30.61 22.76 -9.80
CA MET A 98 -29.26 23.32 -9.90
C MET A 98 -28.58 23.54 -8.55
N GLN A 99 -29.33 23.50 -7.45
CA GLN A 99 -28.81 23.62 -6.09
C GLN A 99 -29.24 22.39 -5.25
N PRO A 100 -28.30 21.58 -4.74
CA PRO A 100 -28.63 20.42 -3.94
C PRO A 100 -29.55 20.76 -2.76
N HIS A 101 -30.42 19.80 -2.40
CA HIS A 101 -31.34 19.90 -1.25
C HIS A 101 -32.43 20.98 -1.38
N SER A 102 -32.58 21.59 -2.56
CA SER A 102 -33.61 22.60 -2.82
C SER A 102 -35.02 22.02 -2.91
N PHE A 103 -36.01 22.82 -2.53
CA PHE A 103 -37.37 22.33 -2.33
C PHE A 103 -38.46 23.33 -2.74
N TYR A 104 -39.67 22.83 -2.91
CA TYR A 104 -40.88 23.63 -2.98
C TYR A 104 -41.47 23.80 -1.59
N ALA A 105 -41.91 25.01 -1.28
CA ALA A 105 -42.66 25.35 -0.09
C ALA A 105 -44.05 25.87 -0.48
N ALA A 106 -45.09 25.40 0.21
CA ALA A 106 -46.46 25.82 -0.04
C ALA A 106 -47.12 26.31 1.25
N TYR A 107 -47.57 27.56 1.27
CA TYR A 107 -48.36 28.09 2.37
C TYR A 107 -49.85 27.89 2.08
N HIS A 108 -50.50 27.03 2.87
CA HIS A 108 -51.93 26.79 2.75
C HIS A 108 -52.69 27.78 3.65
N VAL A 109 -53.27 28.81 3.04
CA VAL A 109 -53.92 29.93 3.74
C VAL A 109 -55.02 29.47 4.71
N PRO A 110 -55.92 28.53 4.36
CA PRO A 110 -57.02 28.14 5.25
C PRO A 110 -56.58 27.49 6.57
N THR A 111 -55.44 26.78 6.58
CA THR A 111 -54.93 26.10 7.79
C THR A 111 -53.75 26.83 8.42
N GLY A 112 -53.15 27.80 7.73
CA GLY A 112 -51.92 28.46 8.15
C GLY A 112 -50.68 27.55 8.12
N SER A 113 -50.75 26.37 7.52
CA SER A 113 -49.64 25.41 7.50
C SER A 113 -48.68 25.65 6.33
N LEU A 114 -47.38 25.51 6.57
CA LEU A 114 -46.37 25.43 5.52
C LEU A 114 -46.06 23.99 5.18
N ARG A 115 -46.09 23.65 3.90
CA ARG A 115 -45.78 22.31 3.40
C ARG A 115 -44.54 22.31 2.53
N ILE A 116 -43.89 21.16 2.44
CA ILE A 116 -42.63 20.98 1.70
C ILE A 116 -42.71 19.80 0.72
N CYS A 117 -42.07 19.96 -0.43
CA CYS A 117 -41.79 18.86 -1.35
C CYS A 117 -40.41 19.09 -1.99
N HIS A 118 -39.47 18.16 -1.81
CA HIS A 118 -38.12 18.29 -2.36
C HIS A 118 -38.13 18.21 -3.89
N ALA A 119 -37.30 19.03 -4.55
CA ALA A 119 -37.25 19.08 -6.01
C ALA A 119 -36.93 17.69 -6.61
N GLU A 120 -36.07 16.91 -5.96
CA GLU A 120 -35.75 15.56 -6.41
C GLU A 120 -36.91 14.58 -6.31
N ARG A 121 -37.77 14.72 -5.29
CA ARG A 121 -38.97 13.88 -5.16
C ARG A 121 -39.92 14.14 -6.32
N VAL A 122 -40.05 15.40 -6.73
CA VAL A 122 -40.80 15.78 -7.93
C VAL A 122 -40.16 15.14 -9.16
N LEU A 123 -38.84 15.26 -9.34
CA LEU A 123 -38.14 14.63 -10.46
C LEU A 123 -38.40 13.12 -10.54
N ARG A 124 -38.20 12.38 -9.45
CA ARG A 124 -38.39 10.91 -9.39
C ARG A 124 -39.84 10.51 -9.68
N GLN A 125 -40.81 11.25 -9.14
CA GLN A 125 -42.22 11.01 -9.41
C GLN A 125 -42.49 11.00 -10.93
N TYR A 126 -41.92 11.94 -11.67
CA TYR A 126 -42.13 12.05 -13.11
C TYR A 126 -41.22 11.12 -13.94
N GLU A 127 -40.00 10.82 -13.48
CA GLU A 127 -39.13 9.80 -14.09
C GLU A 127 -39.76 8.41 -14.09
N HIS A 128 -40.53 8.08 -13.04
CA HIS A 128 -41.27 6.82 -12.96
C HIS A 128 -42.62 6.84 -13.69
N ALA A 129 -43.20 8.02 -13.92
CA ALA A 129 -44.57 8.13 -14.43
C ALA A 129 -44.70 8.03 -15.96
N GLU A 130 -43.70 8.44 -16.77
CA GLU A 130 -43.73 8.34 -18.25
C GLU A 130 -42.41 8.83 -18.90
N LYS A 131 -42.14 8.57 -20.19
CA LYS A 131 -40.95 9.11 -20.89
C LYS A 131 -41.13 10.53 -21.47
N GLN A 132 -42.35 11.06 -21.50
CA GLN A 132 -42.70 12.33 -22.16
C GLN A 132 -42.88 13.55 -21.23
N TRP A 133 -42.74 13.39 -19.91
CA TRP A 133 -42.88 14.52 -18.97
C TRP A 133 -41.84 15.63 -19.23
N ALA A 134 -40.70 15.29 -19.82
CA ALA A 134 -39.65 16.23 -20.23
C ALA A 134 -40.13 17.24 -21.30
N GLU A 135 -41.24 17.00 -21.96
CA GLU A 135 -41.84 17.92 -22.95
C GLU A 135 -42.93 18.82 -22.33
N GLN A 136 -43.35 18.55 -21.09
CA GLN A 136 -44.39 19.31 -20.41
C GLN A 136 -43.90 20.70 -19.99
N ARG A 137 -44.80 21.70 -20.08
CA ARG A 137 -44.52 23.08 -19.64
C ARG A 137 -44.77 23.29 -18.15
N SER A 138 -45.75 22.59 -17.60
CA SER A 138 -46.10 22.60 -16.18
C SER A 138 -46.09 21.19 -15.60
N LEU A 139 -45.87 21.10 -14.29
CA LEU A 139 -45.90 19.88 -13.50
C LEU A 139 -46.81 20.12 -12.29
N THR A 140 -47.46 19.07 -11.80
CA THR A 140 -48.17 19.11 -10.51
C THR A 140 -47.26 18.57 -9.42
N VAL A 141 -46.99 19.39 -8.41
CA VAL A 141 -46.30 18.99 -7.18
C VAL A 141 -47.32 18.65 -6.11
N THR A 142 -47.16 17.49 -5.49
CA THR A 142 -48.00 17.08 -4.37
C THR A 142 -47.19 17.17 -3.07
N PHE A 143 -47.75 17.88 -2.10
CA PHE A 143 -47.16 18.15 -0.80
C PHE A 143 -47.88 17.31 0.26
N THR A 144 -47.20 16.25 0.69
CA THR A 144 -47.66 15.37 1.78
C THR A 144 -47.14 15.82 3.14
N ASP A 145 -46.00 16.51 3.16
CA ASP A 145 -45.22 16.78 4.37
C ASP A 145 -45.33 18.23 4.82
N GLU A 146 -45.41 18.44 6.13
CA GLU A 146 -45.31 19.77 6.74
C GLU A 146 -43.84 20.21 6.89
N LEU A 147 -43.60 21.50 6.68
CA LEU A 147 -42.30 22.13 6.92
C LEU A 147 -42.17 22.52 8.40
N THR A 148 -41.72 21.57 9.20
CA THR A 148 -41.49 21.76 10.64
C THR A 148 -40.09 22.30 10.94
N VAL A 149 -39.90 22.83 12.16
CA VAL A 149 -38.58 23.25 12.66
C VAL A 149 -37.58 22.08 12.64
N GLU A 150 -38.01 20.90 13.06
CA GLU A 150 -37.19 19.69 13.05
C GLU A 150 -36.72 19.33 11.63
N ARG A 151 -37.61 19.42 10.63
CA ARG A 151 -37.27 19.13 9.24
C ARG A 151 -36.29 20.15 8.65
N LEU A 152 -36.43 21.43 9.01
CA LEU A 152 -35.41 22.44 8.69
C LEU A 152 -34.07 22.15 9.38
N GLY A 153 -34.09 21.65 10.62
CA GLY A 153 -32.90 21.16 11.31
C GLY A 153 -32.16 20.07 10.54
N ARG A 154 -32.89 19.01 10.15
CA ARG A 154 -32.34 17.91 9.33
C ARG A 154 -31.80 18.40 7.99
N LEU A 155 -32.54 19.26 7.30
CA LEU A 155 -32.12 19.84 6.02
C LEU A 155 -30.81 20.63 6.16
N ALA A 156 -30.67 21.45 7.20
CA ALA A 156 -29.45 22.21 7.45
C ALA A 156 -28.25 21.29 7.73
N GLU A 157 -28.47 20.18 8.43
CA GLU A 157 -27.42 19.21 8.74
C GLU A 157 -26.97 18.44 7.49
N VAL A 158 -27.89 17.92 6.69
CA VAL A 158 -27.58 17.23 5.43
C VAL A 158 -26.87 18.16 4.44
N ALA A 159 -27.43 19.36 4.19
CA ALA A 159 -26.86 20.31 3.25
C ALA A 159 -25.49 20.85 3.73
N GLY A 160 -25.37 21.17 5.02
CA GLY A 160 -24.11 21.59 5.63
C GLY A 160 -23.03 20.51 5.56
N SER A 161 -23.38 19.25 5.86
CA SER A 161 -22.45 18.12 5.77
C SER A 161 -22.00 17.88 4.34
N THR A 162 -22.92 17.87 3.38
CA THR A 162 -22.64 17.74 1.94
C THR A 162 -21.64 18.80 1.47
N ALA A 163 -21.88 20.07 1.82
CA ALA A 163 -21.00 21.17 1.44
C ALA A 163 -19.59 21.05 2.06
N ARG A 164 -19.48 20.62 3.33
CA ARG A 164 -18.19 20.36 3.98
C ARG A 164 -17.43 19.23 3.28
N ALA A 165 -18.10 18.14 2.95
CA ALA A 165 -17.50 17.01 2.24
C ALA A 165 -16.96 17.42 0.85
N VAL A 166 -17.75 18.18 0.08
CA VAL A 166 -17.33 18.71 -1.23
C VAL A 166 -16.12 19.64 -1.09
N ARG A 167 -16.12 20.53 -0.09
CA ARG A 167 -15.00 21.43 0.19
C ARG A 167 -13.72 20.65 0.53
N ASN A 168 -13.81 19.68 1.45
CA ASN A 168 -12.66 18.90 1.88
C ASN A 168 -12.06 18.10 0.72
N ARG A 169 -12.91 17.45 -0.11
CA ARG A 169 -12.48 16.75 -1.32
C ARG A 169 -11.75 17.67 -2.29
N ARG A 170 -12.25 18.89 -2.52
CA ARG A 170 -11.59 19.87 -3.39
C ARG A 170 -10.22 20.27 -2.83
N LEU A 171 -10.13 20.50 -1.52
CA LEU A 171 -8.86 20.84 -0.86
C LEU A 171 -7.83 19.71 -0.99
N GLU A 172 -8.26 18.45 -0.83
CA GLU A 172 -7.40 17.28 -1.06
C GLU A 172 -6.93 17.24 -2.52
N GLN A 173 -7.84 17.34 -3.49
CA GLN A 173 -7.50 17.34 -4.92
C GLN A 173 -6.51 18.44 -5.31
N THR A 174 -6.67 19.66 -4.75
CA THR A 174 -5.74 20.76 -5.03
C THR A 174 -4.36 20.57 -4.39
N ARG A 175 -4.27 19.79 -3.31
CA ARG A 175 -3.00 19.51 -2.62
C ARG A 175 -2.27 18.28 -3.14
N THR A 176 -2.92 17.43 -3.95
CA THR A 176 -2.33 16.19 -4.46
C THR A 176 -1.26 16.45 -5.53
N PRO A 177 -0.03 15.91 -5.38
CA PRO A 177 1.01 16.02 -6.38
C PRO A 177 0.60 15.38 -7.72
N PRO A 178 1.06 15.89 -8.90
CA PRO A 178 0.68 15.33 -10.21
C PRO A 178 0.88 13.82 -10.36
N ARG A 179 1.95 13.28 -9.77
CA ARG A 179 2.26 11.84 -9.78
C ARG A 179 1.26 10.97 -9.00
N GLU A 180 0.50 11.57 -8.08
CA GLU A 180 -0.45 10.89 -7.21
C GLU A 180 -1.91 11.08 -7.65
N VAL A 181 -2.16 11.90 -8.67
CA VAL A 181 -3.52 12.19 -9.17
C VAL A 181 -4.23 10.91 -9.63
N ALA A 182 -3.53 10.01 -10.33
CA ALA A 182 -4.12 8.73 -10.75
C ALA A 182 -4.50 7.85 -9.54
N GLY A 183 -3.63 7.79 -8.52
CA GLY A 183 -3.91 7.07 -7.27
C GLY A 183 -5.08 7.68 -6.49
N GLN A 184 -5.19 9.01 -6.49
CA GLN A 184 -6.31 9.71 -5.85
C GLN A 184 -7.63 9.45 -6.58
N LEU A 185 -7.65 9.47 -7.91
CA LEU A 185 -8.84 9.14 -8.70
C LEU A 185 -9.29 7.70 -8.43
N ARG A 186 -8.34 6.75 -8.36
CA ARG A 186 -8.63 5.34 -8.02
C ARG A 186 -9.23 5.17 -6.62
N ARG A 187 -8.80 5.97 -5.64
CA ARG A 187 -9.29 5.94 -4.25
C ARG A 187 -10.56 6.77 -4.03
N SER A 188 -11.02 7.50 -5.05
CA SER A 188 -12.15 8.41 -4.88
C SER A 188 -13.45 7.64 -4.67
N VAL A 189 -14.17 7.99 -3.62
CA VAL A 189 -15.46 7.37 -3.29
C VAL A 189 -16.56 8.08 -4.08
N PRO A 190 -17.45 7.35 -4.77
CA PRO A 190 -18.55 7.95 -5.51
C PRO A 190 -19.47 8.74 -4.56
N HIS A 191 -19.86 9.94 -4.99
CA HIS A 191 -20.83 10.73 -4.24
C HIS A 191 -22.24 10.17 -4.48
N ILE A 192 -22.96 9.90 -3.40
CA ILE A 192 -24.37 9.49 -3.44
C ILE A 192 -25.26 10.59 -2.90
N HIS A 193 -26.52 10.57 -3.32
CA HIS A 193 -27.57 11.39 -2.73
C HIS A 193 -28.35 10.53 -1.72
N VAL A 194 -28.36 10.92 -0.45
CA VAL A 194 -29.21 10.30 0.58
C VAL A 194 -30.60 10.96 0.53
N PRO A 195 -31.69 10.20 0.26
CA PRO A 195 -33.05 10.74 0.25
C PRO A 195 -33.43 11.38 1.59
N ASP A 196 -34.23 12.45 1.56
CA ASP A 196 -34.76 13.11 2.77
C ASP A 196 -35.90 12.32 3.45
N ASP A 197 -36.35 11.23 2.82
CA ASP A 197 -37.36 10.32 3.35
C ASP A 197 -36.69 9.15 4.09
N GLU A 198 -37.09 8.90 5.32
CA GLU A 198 -36.50 7.88 6.20
C GLU A 198 -36.60 6.47 5.61
N THR A 199 -37.74 6.13 4.98
CA THR A 199 -37.93 4.79 4.41
C THR A 199 -37.00 4.57 3.22
N ALA A 200 -36.96 5.52 2.29
CA ALA A 200 -36.08 5.47 1.12
C ALA A 200 -34.60 5.53 1.51
N ALA A 201 -34.23 6.32 2.52
CA ALA A 201 -32.86 6.38 3.04
C ALA A 201 -32.44 5.06 3.68
N GLY A 202 -33.32 4.43 4.47
CA GLY A 202 -33.07 3.12 5.06
C GLY A 202 -32.90 2.02 4.01
N GLN A 203 -33.73 2.01 2.97
CA GLN A 203 -33.61 1.08 1.84
C GLN A 203 -32.31 1.28 1.06
N LEU A 204 -31.91 2.54 0.81
CA LEU A 204 -30.65 2.85 0.15
C LEU A 204 -29.46 2.36 0.99
N LEU A 205 -29.47 2.63 2.29
CA LEU A 205 -28.41 2.22 3.21
C LEU A 205 -28.26 0.69 3.25
N ALA A 206 -29.37 -0.04 3.41
CA ALA A 206 -29.38 -1.50 3.38
C ALA A 206 -28.82 -2.04 2.05
N SER A 207 -29.27 -1.48 0.92
CA SER A 207 -28.80 -1.88 -0.41
C SER A 207 -27.31 -1.59 -0.64
N LEU A 208 -26.77 -0.51 -0.07
CA LEU A 208 -25.32 -0.24 -0.12
C LEU A 208 -24.54 -1.23 0.72
N TYR A 209 -25.04 -1.58 1.91
CA TYR A 209 -24.38 -2.49 2.84
C TYR A 209 -24.32 -3.91 2.27
N GLU A 210 -25.42 -4.40 1.68
CA GLU A 210 -25.48 -5.69 0.99
C GLU A 210 -24.49 -5.81 -0.19
N ARG A 211 -24.13 -4.67 -0.80
CA ARG A 211 -23.12 -4.61 -1.88
C ARG A 211 -21.69 -4.38 -1.36
N ASN A 212 -21.47 -4.43 -0.05
CA ASN A 212 -20.19 -4.14 0.61
C ASN A 212 -19.63 -2.75 0.25
N ALA A 213 -20.51 -1.75 0.07
CA ALA A 213 -20.11 -0.38 -0.28
C ALA A 213 -19.74 0.44 0.97
N ASP A 214 -18.99 -0.16 1.91
CA ASP A 214 -18.66 0.45 3.21
C ASP A 214 -17.99 1.84 3.09
N PRO A 215 -17.03 2.07 2.17
CA PRO A 215 -16.46 3.42 1.98
C PRO A 215 -17.50 4.46 1.56
N VAL A 216 -18.50 4.06 0.77
CA VAL A 216 -19.58 4.95 0.31
C VAL A 216 -20.50 5.29 1.48
N ILE A 217 -20.84 4.30 2.29
CA ILE A 217 -21.66 4.47 3.50
C ILE A 217 -20.94 5.39 4.48
N SER A 218 -19.66 5.14 4.77
CA SER A 218 -18.86 5.97 5.68
C SER A 218 -18.74 7.42 5.21
N ALA A 219 -18.59 7.64 3.90
CA ALA A 219 -18.56 8.97 3.32
C ALA A 219 -19.90 9.72 3.41
N ALA A 220 -21.01 8.99 3.40
CA ALA A 220 -22.37 9.52 3.52
C ALA A 220 -22.96 9.38 4.94
N PHE A 221 -22.16 8.95 5.92
CA PHE A 221 -22.64 8.59 7.27
C PHE A 221 -23.43 9.72 7.92
N ASP A 222 -22.89 10.94 7.92
CA ASP A 222 -23.53 12.11 8.51
C ASP A 222 -24.86 12.48 7.80
N GLN A 223 -25.01 12.13 6.52
CA GLN A 223 -26.26 12.35 5.79
C GLN A 223 -27.29 11.30 6.20
N PHE A 224 -26.89 10.05 6.36
CA PHE A 224 -27.77 8.99 6.87
C PHE A 224 -28.21 9.25 8.31
N THR A 225 -27.32 9.66 9.21
CA THR A 225 -27.69 9.97 10.60
C THR A 225 -28.62 11.17 10.69
N ALA A 226 -28.44 12.19 9.84
CA ALA A 226 -29.31 13.36 9.82
C ALA A 226 -30.75 13.02 9.36
N VAL A 227 -30.92 12.03 8.48
CA VAL A 227 -32.26 11.61 8.02
C VAL A 227 -32.89 10.58 8.96
N LEU A 228 -32.16 9.51 9.29
CA LEU A 228 -32.66 8.35 10.03
C LEU A 228 -32.64 8.53 11.55
N GLY A 229 -31.84 9.46 12.07
CA GLY A 229 -31.53 9.57 13.50
C GLY A 229 -30.51 8.52 13.96
N THR A 230 -29.88 8.78 15.10
CA THR A 230 -28.85 7.90 15.69
C THR A 230 -29.42 6.67 16.38
N ASP A 231 -30.69 6.72 16.76
CA ASP A 231 -31.30 5.67 17.59
C ASP A 231 -32.18 4.70 16.76
N SER A 232 -32.35 4.96 15.47
CA SER A 232 -33.14 4.13 14.56
C SER A 232 -32.47 2.78 14.30
N ASP A 233 -33.24 1.72 14.08
CA ASP A 233 -32.67 0.42 13.68
C ASP A 233 -32.05 0.47 12.27
N ALA A 234 -32.55 1.37 11.41
CA ALA A 234 -32.04 1.51 10.05
C ALA A 234 -30.59 1.99 10.00
N ILE A 235 -30.13 2.77 10.99
CA ILE A 235 -28.77 3.32 11.01
C ILE A 235 -27.71 2.27 11.37
N GLY A 236 -28.10 1.09 11.89
CA GLY A 236 -27.19 0.04 12.30
C GLY A 236 -26.21 -0.37 11.19
N ALA A 237 -26.68 -0.46 9.93
CA ALA A 237 -25.83 -0.75 8.78
C ALA A 237 -24.72 0.30 8.55
N ALA A 238 -24.96 1.57 8.89
CA ALA A 238 -23.94 2.61 8.80
C ALA A 238 -22.85 2.43 9.85
N TYR A 239 -23.23 2.10 11.09
CA TYR A 239 -22.28 1.75 12.14
C TYR A 239 -21.46 0.51 11.77
N MET A 240 -22.10 -0.53 11.26
CA MET A 240 -21.44 -1.76 10.81
C MET A 240 -20.43 -1.51 9.69
N ALA A 241 -20.77 -0.66 8.71
CA ALA A 241 -19.85 -0.29 7.64
C ALA A 241 -18.58 0.40 8.20
N GLU A 242 -18.73 1.26 9.20
CA GLU A 242 -17.59 1.92 9.85
C GLU A 242 -16.69 0.92 10.60
N VAL A 243 -17.29 -0.06 11.28
CA VAL A 243 -16.58 -1.14 11.97
C VAL A 243 -15.84 -2.04 10.98
N ASN A 244 -16.49 -2.42 9.87
CA ASN A 244 -15.89 -3.23 8.80
C ASN A 244 -14.64 -2.56 8.22
N LEU A 245 -14.69 -1.24 7.99
CA LEU A 245 -13.54 -0.46 7.53
C LEU A 245 -12.41 -0.49 8.56
N GLY A 246 -12.74 -0.25 9.84
CA GLY A 246 -11.77 -0.25 10.93
C GLY A 246 -11.03 -1.59 11.08
N ILE A 247 -11.77 -2.71 11.13
CA ILE A 247 -11.19 -4.06 11.18
C ILE A 247 -10.30 -4.35 9.97
N SER A 248 -10.71 -3.87 8.80
CA SER A 248 -9.98 -4.09 7.56
C SER A 248 -8.76 -3.17 7.40
N GLY A 249 -8.48 -2.31 8.38
CA GLY A 249 -7.36 -1.35 8.35
C GLY A 249 -7.57 -0.19 7.37
N TYR A 250 -8.80 0.00 6.86
CA TYR A 250 -9.15 1.16 6.06
C TYR A 250 -9.41 2.38 6.96
N PRO A 251 -9.30 3.61 6.42
CA PRO A 251 -9.70 4.81 7.16
C PRO A 251 -11.14 4.71 7.65
N ALA A 252 -11.32 4.81 8.97
CA ALA A 252 -12.60 4.79 9.65
C ALA A 252 -12.58 5.78 10.82
N SER A 253 -13.75 6.28 11.22
CA SER A 253 -13.89 7.21 12.35
C SER A 253 -13.99 6.45 13.66
N SER A 254 -12.95 6.55 14.49
CA SER A 254 -12.97 5.97 15.84
C SER A 254 -14.08 6.56 16.72
N ALA A 255 -14.55 7.77 16.45
CA ALA A 255 -15.70 8.35 17.15
C ALA A 255 -16.99 7.61 16.81
N ARG A 256 -17.25 7.38 15.52
CA ARG A 256 -18.43 6.63 15.05
C ARG A 256 -18.39 5.17 15.49
N ILE A 257 -17.21 4.55 15.58
CA ILE A 257 -17.08 3.19 16.11
C ILE A 257 -17.39 3.15 17.61
N ARG A 258 -17.01 4.17 18.40
CA ARG A 258 -17.45 4.27 19.80
C ARG A 258 -18.95 4.47 19.93
N ASP A 259 -19.54 5.30 19.07
CA ASP A 259 -20.99 5.47 19.02
C ASP A 259 -21.69 4.15 18.66
N ALA A 260 -21.09 3.34 17.78
CA ALA A 260 -21.57 1.99 17.47
C ALA A 260 -21.58 1.07 18.70
N VAL A 261 -20.55 1.13 19.55
CA VAL A 261 -20.51 0.37 20.82
C VAL A 261 -21.70 0.73 21.70
N SER A 262 -21.98 2.02 21.89
CA SER A 262 -23.13 2.49 22.67
C SER A 262 -24.45 2.01 22.04
N TYR A 263 -24.61 2.23 20.73
CA TYR A 263 -25.80 1.86 19.96
C TYR A 263 -26.14 0.36 20.07
N LEU A 264 -25.13 -0.51 19.99
CA LEU A 264 -25.28 -1.96 20.06
C LEU A 264 -25.51 -2.43 21.50
N SER A 265 -24.83 -1.81 22.47
CA SER A 265 -24.96 -2.18 23.89
C SER A 265 -26.36 -1.92 24.42
N GLU A 266 -26.99 -0.80 24.05
CA GLU A 266 -28.38 -0.48 24.40
C GLU A 266 -29.40 -1.49 23.84
N ARG A 267 -29.01 -2.26 22.81
CA ARG A 267 -29.85 -3.26 22.15
C ARG A 267 -29.66 -4.67 22.70
N LEU A 268 -28.65 -4.92 23.53
CA LEU A 268 -28.49 -6.18 24.24
C LEU A 268 -29.76 -6.43 25.09
N ASP A 269 -30.22 -5.46 25.85
CA ASP A 269 -31.35 -5.67 26.79
C ASP A 269 -32.75 -5.71 26.13
N GLN A 270 -32.85 -5.50 24.81
CA GLN A 270 -34.14 -5.33 24.12
C GLN A 270 -34.76 -6.66 23.63
N GLY A 271 -33.99 -7.76 23.62
CA GLY A 271 -34.47 -9.09 23.19
C GLY A 271 -34.87 -9.21 21.72
N ARG A 272 -34.54 -8.21 20.89
CA ARG A 272 -34.87 -8.17 19.44
C ARG A 272 -33.81 -8.84 18.56
N TYR A 273 -32.60 -9.00 19.07
CA TYR A 273 -31.45 -9.58 18.38
C TYR A 273 -30.86 -10.69 19.25
N LEU A 274 -30.18 -11.65 18.61
CA LEU A 274 -29.46 -12.69 19.34
C LEU A 274 -28.28 -12.06 20.09
N GLN A 275 -28.15 -12.36 21.37
CA GLN A 275 -27.10 -11.78 22.24
C GLN A 275 -25.72 -12.02 21.67
N GLY A 276 -25.43 -13.24 21.21
CA GLY A 276 -24.16 -13.62 20.65
C GLY A 276 -23.79 -12.83 19.40
N THR A 277 -24.76 -12.49 18.55
CA THR A 277 -24.51 -11.66 17.35
C THR A 277 -24.15 -10.22 17.71
N LEU A 278 -24.78 -9.66 18.75
CA LEU A 278 -24.47 -8.33 19.25
C LEU A 278 -23.10 -8.31 19.93
N HIS A 279 -22.82 -9.26 20.82
CA HIS A 279 -21.52 -9.40 21.47
C HIS A 279 -20.38 -9.56 20.45
N TYR A 280 -20.56 -10.40 19.42
CA TYR A 280 -19.58 -10.51 18.33
C TYR A 280 -19.33 -9.17 17.65
N THR A 281 -20.39 -8.42 17.36
CA THR A 281 -20.29 -7.12 16.71
C THR A 281 -19.64 -6.06 17.61
N ILE A 282 -19.94 -6.04 18.90
CA ILE A 282 -19.30 -5.15 19.86
C ILE A 282 -17.81 -5.51 20.00
N GLY A 283 -17.47 -6.80 20.01
CA GLY A 283 -16.08 -7.26 19.97
C GLY A 283 -15.34 -6.75 18.72
N ASN A 284 -16.01 -6.79 17.57
CA ASN A 284 -15.50 -6.22 16.33
C ASN A 284 -15.23 -4.70 16.45
N CYS A 285 -16.12 -3.95 17.12
CA CYS A 285 -15.90 -2.53 17.39
C CYS A 285 -14.65 -2.30 18.24
N PHE A 286 -14.48 -3.06 19.33
CA PHE A 286 -13.32 -2.92 20.21
C PHE A 286 -12.00 -3.30 19.51
N SER A 287 -12.00 -4.36 18.70
CA SER A 287 -10.84 -4.73 17.90
C SER A 287 -10.48 -3.65 16.88
N ALA A 288 -11.48 -3.06 16.20
CA ALA A 288 -11.27 -1.91 15.31
C ALA A 288 -10.69 -0.67 16.03
N LEU A 289 -10.92 -0.53 17.34
CA LEU A 289 -10.37 0.52 18.19
C LEU A 289 -8.99 0.16 18.78
N GLY A 290 -8.49 -1.06 18.55
CA GLY A 290 -7.27 -1.60 19.15
C GLY A 290 -7.41 -1.93 20.65
N GLN A 291 -8.64 -2.08 21.14
CA GLN A 291 -8.96 -2.42 22.53
C GLN A 291 -9.16 -3.94 22.66
N GLU A 292 -8.08 -4.69 22.53
CA GLU A 292 -8.16 -6.15 22.33
C GLU A 292 -8.63 -6.94 23.56
N GLU A 293 -8.39 -6.44 24.78
CA GLU A 293 -8.94 -7.06 25.99
C GLU A 293 -10.47 -6.96 26.04
N ASP A 294 -11.02 -5.78 25.70
CA ASP A 294 -12.47 -5.59 25.64
C ASP A 294 -13.06 -6.43 24.49
N ALA A 295 -12.38 -6.51 23.35
CA ALA A 295 -12.78 -7.33 22.21
C ALA A 295 -12.88 -8.81 22.59
N LYS A 296 -11.83 -9.33 23.26
CA LYS A 296 -11.77 -10.70 23.77
C LYS A 296 -12.96 -11.02 24.67
N ILE A 297 -13.25 -10.17 25.66
CA ILE A 297 -14.38 -10.36 26.58
C ILE A 297 -15.70 -10.50 25.81
N GLN A 298 -15.90 -9.65 24.80
CA GLN A 298 -17.12 -9.69 23.98
C GLN A 298 -17.19 -10.92 23.08
N TYR A 299 -16.07 -11.37 22.49
CA TYR A 299 -16.06 -12.61 21.72
C TYR A 299 -16.31 -13.85 22.59
N GLU A 300 -15.76 -13.91 23.80
CA GLU A 300 -16.04 -14.97 24.77
C GLU A 300 -17.51 -14.97 25.20
N ALA A 301 -18.08 -13.78 25.45
CA ALA A 301 -19.51 -13.63 25.71
C ALA A 301 -20.38 -14.08 24.53
N ALA A 302 -19.93 -13.80 23.30
CA ALA A 302 -20.59 -14.30 22.10
C ALA A 302 -20.59 -15.83 22.05
N LEU A 303 -19.43 -16.47 22.21
CA LEU A 303 -19.28 -17.94 22.19
C LEU A 303 -20.02 -18.64 23.34
N ALA A 304 -20.33 -17.94 24.42
CA ALA A 304 -21.12 -18.46 25.53
C ALA A 304 -22.64 -18.51 25.23
N ASP A 305 -23.11 -17.84 24.17
CA ASP A 305 -24.51 -17.88 23.76
C ASP A 305 -24.87 -19.25 23.15
N PRO A 306 -25.77 -20.03 23.78
CA PRO A 306 -26.18 -21.34 23.28
C PRO A 306 -26.78 -21.30 21.87
N ASP A 307 -27.40 -20.19 21.48
CA ASP A 307 -28.07 -20.06 20.18
C ASP A 307 -27.08 -19.97 19.00
N LEU A 308 -25.78 -19.75 19.27
CA LEU A 308 -24.73 -19.79 18.25
C LEU A 308 -24.28 -21.21 17.88
N ALA A 309 -24.66 -22.23 18.66
CA ALA A 309 -24.28 -23.62 18.39
C ALA A 309 -24.76 -24.10 17.01
N ASP A 310 -25.90 -23.57 16.53
CA ASP A 310 -26.50 -23.90 15.23
C ASP A 310 -26.03 -22.97 14.09
N MET A 311 -25.03 -22.10 14.34
CA MET A 311 -24.50 -21.11 13.38
C MET A 311 -23.00 -21.30 13.11
N PRO A 312 -22.56 -22.43 12.54
CA PRO A 312 -21.14 -22.78 12.43
C PRO A 312 -20.31 -21.74 11.66
N ASP A 313 -20.89 -21.10 10.63
CA ASP A 313 -20.20 -20.06 9.86
C ASP A 313 -19.90 -18.83 10.72
N LEU A 314 -20.88 -18.35 11.51
CA LEU A 314 -20.68 -17.22 12.41
C LEU A 314 -19.72 -17.58 13.55
N THR A 315 -19.90 -18.75 14.16
CA THR A 315 -19.03 -19.25 15.24
C THR A 315 -17.58 -19.41 14.78
N SER A 316 -17.37 -19.85 13.53
CA SER A 316 -16.02 -19.88 12.94
C SER A 316 -15.38 -18.49 12.83
N GLN A 317 -16.16 -17.48 12.47
CA GLN A 317 -15.67 -16.09 12.38
C GLN A 317 -15.36 -15.50 13.74
N ILE A 318 -16.17 -15.81 14.77
CA ILE A 318 -15.91 -15.40 16.15
C ILE A 318 -14.61 -16.01 16.66
N HIS A 319 -14.41 -17.33 16.48
CA HIS A 319 -13.15 -17.97 16.84
C HIS A 319 -11.95 -17.36 16.10
N LYS A 320 -12.09 -17.07 14.80
CA LYS A 320 -11.03 -16.40 14.04
C LYS A 320 -10.72 -15.01 14.61
N ASN A 321 -11.72 -14.19 14.91
CA ASN A 321 -11.49 -12.83 15.44
C ASN A 321 -10.94 -12.85 16.87
N LEU A 322 -11.42 -13.77 17.72
CA LEU A 322 -10.88 -14.00 19.05
C LEU A 322 -9.40 -14.42 18.98
N GLY A 323 -9.06 -15.31 18.05
CA GLY A 323 -7.67 -15.68 17.79
C GLY A 323 -6.81 -14.47 17.43
N THR A 324 -7.31 -13.56 16.59
CA THR A 324 -6.60 -12.32 16.23
C THR A 324 -6.40 -11.40 17.43
N SER A 325 -7.42 -11.19 18.27
CA SER A 325 -7.26 -10.41 19.50
C SER A 325 -6.26 -11.04 20.47
N LEU A 326 -6.28 -12.36 20.65
CA LEU A 326 -5.31 -13.08 21.49
C LEU A 326 -3.88 -12.96 20.94
N GLU A 327 -3.69 -13.02 19.63
CA GLU A 327 -2.39 -12.79 18.99
C GLU A 327 -1.87 -11.38 19.28
N HIS A 328 -2.72 -10.34 19.19
CA HIS A 328 -2.35 -8.97 19.55
C HIS A 328 -2.03 -8.79 21.04
N LEU A 329 -2.66 -9.58 21.92
CA LEU A 329 -2.35 -9.64 23.35
C LEU A 329 -1.09 -10.44 23.68
N GLY A 330 -0.54 -11.19 22.71
CA GLY A 330 0.65 -12.03 22.88
C GLY A 330 0.36 -13.47 23.31
N ASP A 331 -0.91 -13.87 23.43
CA ASP A 331 -1.36 -15.22 23.80
C ASP A 331 -1.38 -16.16 22.58
N GLU A 332 -0.24 -16.29 21.90
CA GLU A 332 -0.11 -16.95 20.59
C GLU A 332 -0.60 -18.41 20.59
N ASN A 333 -0.37 -19.17 21.66
CA ASN A 333 -0.82 -20.56 21.74
C ASN A 333 -2.36 -20.68 21.73
N LEU A 334 -3.05 -19.82 22.49
CA LEU A 334 -4.51 -19.81 22.51
C LEU A 334 -5.08 -19.30 21.19
N ALA A 335 -4.41 -18.33 20.56
CA ALA A 335 -4.79 -17.85 19.23
C ALA A 335 -4.84 -19.00 18.20
N ILE A 336 -3.83 -19.87 18.19
CA ILE A 336 -3.77 -21.04 17.29
C ILE A 336 -4.90 -22.03 17.56
N GLU A 337 -5.22 -22.30 18.84
CA GLU A 337 -6.33 -23.17 19.19
C GLU A 337 -7.64 -22.65 18.60
N HIS A 338 -7.89 -21.35 18.71
CA HIS A 338 -9.07 -20.72 18.12
C HIS A 338 -9.04 -20.68 16.59
N TYR A 339 -7.89 -20.43 15.95
CA TYR A 339 -7.79 -20.52 14.49
C TYR A 339 -8.06 -21.95 13.98
N ARG A 340 -7.60 -22.99 14.70
CA ARG A 340 -7.89 -24.38 14.38
C ARG A 340 -9.36 -24.72 14.58
N GLU A 341 -9.97 -24.22 15.64
CA GLU A 341 -11.40 -24.42 15.89
C GLU A 341 -12.26 -23.72 14.82
N ALA A 342 -11.86 -22.51 14.40
CA ALA A 342 -12.48 -21.82 13.27
C ALA A 342 -12.44 -22.69 12.00
N LEU A 343 -11.28 -23.29 11.69
CA LEU A 343 -11.14 -24.19 10.53
C LEU A 343 -11.84 -25.54 10.70
N ARG A 344 -12.04 -26.01 11.93
CA ARG A 344 -12.85 -27.22 12.21
C ARG A 344 -14.31 -26.99 11.87
N LEU A 345 -14.83 -25.80 12.17
CA LEU A 345 -16.20 -25.39 11.88
C LEU A 345 -16.38 -25.02 10.40
N ASN A 346 -15.43 -24.27 9.84
CA ASN A 346 -15.41 -23.87 8.43
C ASN A 346 -14.00 -24.07 7.83
N PRO A 347 -13.76 -25.21 7.16
CA PRO A 347 -12.47 -25.48 6.50
C PRO A 347 -12.14 -24.53 5.34
N HIS A 348 -13.10 -23.72 4.89
CA HIS A 348 -12.95 -22.80 3.76
C HIS A 348 -12.87 -21.35 4.22
N LEU A 349 -12.29 -21.08 5.39
CA LEU A 349 -12.10 -19.73 5.92
C LEU A 349 -10.68 -19.20 5.61
N PRO A 350 -10.50 -18.34 4.59
CA PRO A 350 -9.16 -17.89 4.16
C PRO A 350 -8.41 -17.13 5.24
N GLU A 351 -9.10 -16.34 6.05
CA GLU A 351 -8.49 -15.55 7.12
C GLU A 351 -7.83 -16.41 8.18
N ALA A 352 -8.46 -17.53 8.58
CA ALA A 352 -7.90 -18.45 9.57
C ALA A 352 -6.71 -19.23 9.00
N HIS A 353 -6.78 -19.65 7.73
CA HIS A 353 -5.64 -20.21 7.03
C HIS A 353 -4.47 -19.22 6.94
N ASN A 354 -4.73 -17.97 6.58
CA ASN A 354 -3.70 -16.95 6.51
C ASN A 354 -3.05 -16.71 7.89
N ALA A 355 -3.85 -16.64 8.96
CA ALA A 355 -3.33 -16.47 10.31
C ALA A 355 -2.40 -17.64 10.73
N LEU A 356 -2.80 -18.89 10.48
CA LEU A 356 -1.94 -20.05 10.72
C LEU A 356 -0.69 -20.05 9.83
N ALA A 357 -0.80 -19.62 8.58
CA ALA A 357 0.37 -19.47 7.71
C ALA A 357 1.39 -18.48 8.29
N HIS A 358 0.92 -17.33 8.79
CA HIS A 358 1.77 -16.34 9.46
C HIS A 358 2.44 -16.88 10.72
N PHE A 359 1.72 -17.69 11.51
CA PHE A 359 2.30 -18.39 12.65
C PHE A 359 3.45 -19.32 12.23
N HIS A 360 3.22 -20.19 11.24
CA HIS A 360 4.25 -21.10 10.74
C HIS A 360 5.44 -20.37 10.10
N LEU A 361 5.18 -19.26 9.39
CA LEU A 361 6.21 -18.37 8.84
C LEU A 361 7.16 -17.85 9.92
N ARG A 362 6.63 -17.35 11.06
CA ARG A 362 7.44 -16.83 12.17
C ARG A 362 8.35 -17.89 12.79
N ARG A 363 7.95 -19.16 12.73
CA ARG A 363 8.72 -20.31 13.25
C ARG A 363 9.65 -20.96 12.23
N GLY A 364 9.65 -20.49 10.98
CA GLY A 364 10.41 -21.08 9.89
C GLY A 364 9.86 -22.44 9.42
N GLU A 365 8.60 -22.74 9.74
CA GLU A 365 7.90 -23.98 9.37
C GLU A 365 7.32 -23.83 7.95
N TRP A 366 8.21 -23.69 6.97
CA TRP A 366 7.88 -23.22 5.63
C TRP A 366 6.85 -24.08 4.88
N ARG A 367 6.89 -25.42 5.04
CA ARG A 367 5.96 -26.32 4.34
C ARG A 367 4.54 -26.22 4.88
N ASP A 368 4.39 -26.11 6.19
CA ASP A 368 3.08 -25.94 6.83
C ASP A 368 2.49 -24.57 6.49
N ALA A 369 3.35 -23.53 6.46
CA ALA A 369 2.97 -22.21 5.97
C ALA A 369 2.48 -22.27 4.51
N LEU A 370 3.20 -22.95 3.61
CA LEU A 370 2.80 -23.08 2.21
C LEU A 370 1.43 -23.75 2.07
N ALA A 371 1.20 -24.84 2.80
CA ALA A 371 -0.06 -25.57 2.75
C ALA A 371 -1.25 -24.68 3.12
N HIS A 372 -1.10 -23.83 4.14
CA HIS A 372 -2.14 -22.88 4.54
C HIS A 372 -2.30 -21.71 3.55
N LEU A 373 -1.20 -21.16 3.01
CA LEU A 373 -1.28 -20.12 1.97
C LEU A 373 -1.95 -20.64 0.69
N ASP A 374 -1.69 -21.89 0.30
CA ASP A 374 -2.33 -22.54 -0.85
C ASP A 374 -3.85 -22.64 -0.66
N GLN A 375 -4.32 -23.00 0.55
CA GLN A 375 -5.76 -23.00 0.84
C GLN A 375 -6.35 -21.59 0.74
N ALA A 376 -5.70 -20.60 1.35
CA ALA A 376 -6.20 -19.22 1.35
C ALA A 376 -6.30 -18.62 -0.07
N VAL A 377 -5.32 -18.87 -0.94
CA VAL A 377 -5.35 -18.40 -2.34
C VAL A 377 -6.42 -19.11 -3.16
N PHE A 378 -6.61 -20.42 -2.95
CA PHE A 378 -7.58 -21.19 -3.73
C PHE A 378 -9.03 -20.77 -3.45
N ILE A 379 -9.34 -20.43 -2.21
CA ILE A 379 -10.70 -20.10 -1.77
C ILE A 379 -11.15 -18.71 -2.23
N ASP A 380 -10.26 -17.70 -2.21
CA ASP A 380 -10.60 -16.33 -2.62
C ASP A 380 -9.57 -15.76 -3.62
N PRO A 381 -9.62 -16.16 -4.91
CA PRO A 381 -8.63 -15.75 -5.91
C PRO A 381 -8.77 -14.29 -6.37
N ALA A 382 -9.89 -13.62 -6.07
CA ALA A 382 -10.30 -12.38 -6.73
C ALA A 382 -10.11 -11.10 -5.89
N ARG A 383 -9.63 -11.20 -4.65
CA ARG A 383 -9.61 -10.10 -3.67
C ARG A 383 -8.22 -9.51 -3.46
N SER A 384 -8.11 -8.23 -3.10
CA SER A 384 -6.82 -7.55 -2.79
C SER A 384 -6.00 -8.27 -1.70
N LYS A 385 -6.66 -8.93 -0.74
CA LYS A 385 -5.98 -9.78 0.26
C LYS A 385 -5.21 -10.95 -0.37
N ALA A 386 -5.66 -11.48 -1.50
CA ALA A 386 -4.99 -12.56 -2.22
C ALA A 386 -3.61 -12.15 -2.73
N ALA A 387 -3.40 -10.88 -3.09
CA ALA A 387 -2.09 -10.38 -3.49
C ALA A 387 -1.08 -10.45 -2.33
N GLY A 388 -1.51 -10.11 -1.11
CA GLY A 388 -0.71 -10.26 0.10
C GLY A 388 -0.35 -11.72 0.39
N VAL A 389 -1.34 -12.62 0.32
CA VAL A 389 -1.14 -14.06 0.52
C VAL A 389 -0.17 -14.64 -0.52
N ALA A 390 -0.33 -14.29 -1.80
CA ALA A 390 0.59 -14.68 -2.88
C ALA A 390 2.00 -14.10 -2.68
N GLY A 391 2.12 -12.89 -2.13
CA GLY A 391 3.41 -12.32 -1.74
C GLY A 391 4.12 -13.15 -0.68
N TRP A 392 3.41 -13.55 0.38
CA TRP A 392 3.96 -14.45 1.41
C TRP A 392 4.26 -15.84 0.85
N ARG A 393 3.44 -16.33 -0.07
CA ARG A 393 3.67 -17.61 -0.75
C ARG A 393 4.96 -17.61 -1.55
N ALA A 394 5.24 -16.54 -2.30
CA ALA A 394 6.51 -16.37 -3.00
C ALA A 394 7.71 -16.36 -2.02
N ASN A 395 7.58 -15.71 -0.86
CA ASN A 395 8.61 -15.76 0.19
C ASN A 395 8.85 -17.20 0.69
N VAL A 396 7.77 -17.95 0.97
CA VAL A 396 7.88 -19.36 1.40
C VAL A 396 8.57 -20.21 0.34
N LEU A 397 8.19 -20.08 -0.93
CA LEU A 397 8.78 -20.81 -2.05
C LEU A 397 10.29 -20.56 -2.17
N PHE A 398 10.75 -19.32 -1.94
CA PHE A 398 12.19 -19.03 -1.87
C PHE A 398 12.88 -19.79 -0.72
N ASN A 399 12.28 -19.78 0.47
CA ASN A 399 12.88 -20.41 1.67
C ASN A 399 12.94 -21.94 1.59
N ILE A 400 12.03 -22.59 0.85
CA ILE A 400 12.09 -24.04 0.62
C ILE A 400 12.97 -24.45 -0.58
N GLY A 401 13.59 -23.48 -1.26
CA GLY A 401 14.45 -23.72 -2.42
C GLY A 401 13.73 -23.83 -3.76
N GLU A 402 12.42 -23.55 -3.82
CA GLU A 402 11.62 -23.56 -5.04
C GLU A 402 11.66 -22.20 -5.77
N GLY A 403 12.87 -21.71 -6.06
CA GLY A 403 13.08 -20.38 -6.62
C GLY A 403 12.33 -20.12 -7.94
N ALA A 404 12.31 -21.09 -8.87
CA ALA A 404 11.58 -20.95 -10.12
C ALA A 404 10.06 -20.74 -9.90
N ALA A 405 9.46 -21.42 -8.90
CA ALA A 405 8.06 -21.21 -8.54
C ALA A 405 7.85 -19.84 -7.90
N ALA A 406 8.75 -19.42 -7.00
CA ALA A 406 8.72 -18.11 -6.37
C ALA A 406 8.76 -16.96 -7.40
N PHE A 407 9.65 -17.06 -8.38
CA PHE A 407 9.74 -16.08 -9.46
C PHE A 407 8.50 -16.05 -10.36
N ARG A 408 7.84 -17.20 -10.62
CA ARG A 408 6.56 -17.22 -11.34
C ARG A 408 5.47 -16.48 -10.58
N GLU A 409 5.34 -16.76 -9.28
CA GLU A 409 4.35 -16.10 -8.40
C GLU A 409 4.57 -14.59 -8.37
N MET A 410 5.81 -14.17 -8.12
CA MET A 410 6.22 -12.77 -8.11
C MET A 410 5.88 -12.07 -9.44
N ASN A 411 6.18 -12.70 -10.58
CA ASN A 411 5.91 -12.11 -11.89
C ASN A 411 4.42 -11.89 -12.14
N GLY A 412 3.56 -12.78 -11.61
CA GLY A 412 2.11 -12.58 -11.60
C GLY A 412 1.71 -11.31 -10.85
N LEU A 413 2.24 -11.13 -9.63
CA LEU A 413 1.95 -9.96 -8.79
C LEU A 413 2.52 -8.65 -9.33
N LEU A 414 3.66 -8.69 -10.02
CA LEU A 414 4.25 -7.50 -10.63
C LEU A 414 3.36 -6.88 -11.72
N THR A 415 2.29 -7.54 -12.17
CA THR A 415 1.28 -6.92 -13.05
C THR A 415 0.40 -5.89 -12.33
N GLN A 416 0.30 -5.98 -11.01
CA GLN A 416 -0.50 -5.10 -10.14
C GLN A 416 0.34 -4.03 -9.42
N ALA A 417 1.65 -3.94 -9.74
CA ALA A 417 2.60 -3.12 -9.01
C ALA A 417 2.33 -1.60 -9.11
N ASP A 418 1.56 -1.16 -10.11
CA ASP A 418 1.14 0.24 -10.26
C ASP A 418 -0.02 0.63 -9.32
N ASP A 419 -0.76 -0.38 -8.83
CA ASP A 419 -1.88 -0.21 -7.91
C ASP A 419 -1.45 -0.44 -6.46
N GLU A 420 -0.49 -1.35 -6.23
CA GLU A 420 -0.05 -1.81 -4.93
C GLU A 420 1.41 -1.42 -4.63
N VAL A 421 1.60 -0.31 -3.90
CA VAL A 421 2.91 0.33 -3.65
C VAL A 421 3.90 -0.58 -2.89
N TRP A 422 3.40 -1.58 -2.15
CA TRP A 422 4.23 -2.49 -1.36
C TRP A 422 4.97 -3.53 -2.21
N ILE A 423 4.49 -3.84 -3.43
CA ILE A 423 4.97 -4.97 -4.25
C ILE A 423 6.45 -4.81 -4.59
N TRP A 424 6.84 -3.67 -5.16
CA TRP A 424 8.23 -3.42 -5.57
C TRP A 424 9.25 -3.53 -4.43
N PRO A 425 9.11 -2.80 -3.31
CA PRO A 425 10.08 -2.88 -2.22
C PRO A 425 10.07 -4.26 -1.53
N PHE A 426 8.92 -4.95 -1.46
CA PHE A 426 8.85 -6.30 -0.92
C PHE A 426 9.68 -7.29 -1.75
N PHE A 427 9.45 -7.34 -3.06
CA PHE A 427 10.16 -8.27 -3.94
C PHE A 427 11.62 -7.89 -4.17
N ALA A 428 11.97 -6.60 -4.16
CA ALA A 428 13.36 -6.18 -4.23
C ALA A 428 14.19 -6.78 -3.08
N ARG A 429 13.65 -6.83 -1.86
CA ARG A 429 14.31 -7.49 -0.72
C ARG A 429 14.45 -8.99 -0.92
N LEU A 430 13.37 -9.68 -1.33
CA LEU A 430 13.41 -11.13 -1.55
C LEU A 430 14.40 -11.51 -2.64
N VAL A 431 14.37 -10.81 -3.79
CA VAL A 431 15.28 -11.09 -4.90
C VAL A 431 16.74 -10.76 -4.54
N ALA A 432 17.00 -9.76 -3.70
CA ALA A 432 18.35 -9.52 -3.20
C ALA A 432 18.86 -10.65 -2.30
N SER A 433 17.98 -11.21 -1.45
CA SER A 433 18.34 -12.32 -0.54
C SER A 433 18.53 -13.65 -1.25
N PHE A 434 17.63 -14.00 -2.19
CA PHE A 434 17.56 -15.34 -2.78
C PHE A 434 18.01 -15.39 -4.25
N GLY A 435 18.14 -14.24 -4.89
CA GLY A 435 18.40 -14.13 -6.33
C GLY A 435 19.73 -14.73 -6.75
N ARG A 436 20.74 -14.79 -5.87
CA ARG A 436 22.04 -15.42 -6.16
C ARG A 436 22.26 -16.76 -5.44
N ALA A 437 21.19 -17.41 -4.99
CA ALA A 437 21.30 -18.72 -4.32
C ALA A 437 21.66 -19.85 -5.30
N THR A 438 21.27 -19.72 -6.57
CA THR A 438 21.59 -20.65 -7.65
C THR A 438 21.78 -19.89 -8.97
N PRO A 439 22.47 -20.46 -9.97
CA PRO A 439 22.53 -19.88 -11.32
C PRO A 439 21.15 -19.66 -11.96
N GLU A 440 20.19 -20.54 -11.69
CA GLU A 440 18.81 -20.38 -12.17
C GLU A 440 18.11 -19.18 -11.54
N ASN A 441 18.20 -19.03 -10.22
CA ASN A 441 17.66 -17.86 -9.52
C ASN A 441 18.29 -16.57 -10.04
N ALA A 442 19.60 -16.59 -10.34
CA ALA A 442 20.30 -15.39 -10.78
C ALA A 442 19.86 -14.93 -12.17
N ARG A 443 19.50 -15.86 -13.07
CA ARG A 443 18.89 -15.50 -14.36
C ARG A 443 17.54 -14.81 -14.18
N HIS A 444 16.70 -15.31 -13.28
CA HIS A 444 15.42 -14.68 -12.99
C HIS A 444 15.59 -13.33 -12.28
N ALA A 445 16.52 -13.24 -11.33
CA ALA A 445 16.86 -12.01 -10.64
C ALA A 445 17.35 -10.93 -11.62
N LEU A 446 18.15 -11.29 -12.61
CA LEU A 446 18.62 -10.37 -13.65
C LEU A 446 17.45 -9.74 -14.43
N ALA A 447 16.46 -10.55 -14.81
CA ALA A 447 15.25 -10.05 -15.47
C ALA A 447 14.43 -9.12 -14.56
N PHE A 448 14.29 -9.49 -13.29
CA PHE A 448 13.62 -8.65 -12.28
C PHE A 448 14.31 -7.30 -12.11
N TRP A 449 15.63 -7.26 -11.90
CA TRP A 449 16.36 -6.02 -11.64
C TRP A 449 16.36 -5.06 -12.83
N ARG A 450 16.34 -5.58 -14.06
CA ARG A 450 16.14 -4.74 -15.25
C ARG A 450 14.79 -4.04 -15.21
N ARG A 451 13.70 -4.80 -15.00
CA ARG A 451 12.34 -4.24 -14.89
C ARG A 451 12.19 -3.29 -13.70
N TYR A 452 12.85 -3.60 -12.57
CA TYR A 452 12.89 -2.72 -11.40
C TYR A 452 13.56 -1.38 -11.73
N LEU A 453 14.67 -1.38 -12.46
CA LEU A 453 15.38 -0.16 -12.83
C LEU A 453 14.69 0.63 -13.95
N ASP A 454 13.84 0.00 -14.76
CA ASP A 454 12.93 0.71 -15.66
C ASP A 454 11.88 1.52 -14.85
N ALA A 455 11.36 0.94 -13.76
CA ALA A 455 10.42 1.61 -12.85
C ALA A 455 11.09 2.64 -11.93
N PHE A 456 12.34 2.39 -11.51
CA PHE A 456 13.11 3.24 -10.60
C PHE A 456 14.50 3.57 -11.18
N PRO A 457 14.58 4.40 -12.23
CA PRO A 457 15.85 4.76 -12.85
C PRO A 457 16.83 5.37 -11.85
N GLY A 458 18.08 4.90 -11.86
CA GLY A 458 19.14 5.40 -10.99
C GLY A 458 19.08 4.95 -9.54
N ASN A 459 18.19 4.01 -9.17
CA ASN A 459 18.18 3.44 -7.82
C ASN A 459 19.50 2.71 -7.52
N ALA A 460 20.22 3.15 -6.48
CA ALA A 460 21.55 2.61 -6.12
C ALA A 460 21.52 1.10 -5.85
N HIS A 461 20.58 0.65 -5.02
CA HIS A 461 20.44 -0.76 -4.65
C HIS A 461 20.13 -1.65 -5.86
N GLY A 462 19.19 -1.24 -6.72
CA GLY A 462 18.86 -1.98 -7.93
C GLY A 462 20.04 -2.08 -8.91
N ASN A 463 20.80 -1.01 -9.09
CA ASN A 463 22.00 -1.02 -9.95
C ASN A 463 23.07 -1.97 -9.38
N ARG A 464 23.31 -1.93 -8.07
CA ARG A 464 24.22 -2.86 -7.38
C ARG A 464 23.81 -4.30 -7.62
N GLU A 465 22.55 -4.63 -7.33
CA GLU A 465 22.06 -6.00 -7.41
C GLU A 465 22.06 -6.57 -8.84
N LEU A 466 21.79 -5.73 -9.85
CA LEU A 466 21.91 -6.11 -11.26
C LEU A 466 23.35 -6.46 -11.65
N LEU A 467 24.32 -5.64 -11.25
CA LEU A 467 25.74 -5.89 -11.51
C LEU A 467 26.21 -7.17 -10.80
N LEU A 468 25.84 -7.34 -9.53
CA LEU A 468 26.16 -8.54 -8.76
C LEU A 468 25.56 -9.82 -9.38
N ALA A 469 24.30 -9.79 -9.78
CA ALA A 469 23.67 -10.95 -10.43
C ALA A 469 24.38 -11.33 -11.73
N THR A 470 24.81 -10.34 -12.53
CA THR A 470 25.54 -10.57 -13.78
C THR A 470 26.92 -11.15 -13.53
N LEU A 471 27.69 -10.56 -12.61
CA LEU A 471 29.03 -11.03 -12.24
C LEU A 471 29.00 -12.43 -11.62
N TYR A 472 27.98 -12.72 -10.80
CA TYR A 472 27.76 -14.05 -10.21
C TYR A 472 27.51 -15.11 -11.29
N LEU A 473 26.57 -14.89 -12.22
CA LEU A 473 26.29 -15.83 -13.31
C LEU A 473 27.55 -16.16 -14.11
N ARG A 474 28.34 -15.12 -14.42
CA ARG A 474 29.59 -15.26 -15.13
C ARG A 474 30.64 -16.07 -14.33
N ALA A 475 30.76 -15.82 -13.03
CA ALA A 475 31.68 -16.57 -12.17
C ALA A 475 31.30 -18.05 -12.06
N GLU A 476 30.01 -18.38 -12.12
CA GLU A 476 29.46 -19.74 -12.17
C GLU A 476 29.55 -20.39 -13.58
N GLY A 477 30.34 -19.79 -14.49
CA GLY A 477 30.56 -20.30 -15.85
C GLY A 477 29.32 -20.26 -16.75
N GLN A 478 28.28 -19.50 -16.39
CA GLN A 478 27.10 -19.34 -17.23
C GLN A 478 27.36 -18.36 -18.37
N ASP A 479 26.81 -18.66 -19.55
CA ASP A 479 26.81 -17.71 -20.66
C ASP A 479 25.80 -16.57 -20.36
N ILE A 480 26.35 -15.37 -20.19
CA ILE A 480 25.59 -14.13 -19.97
C ILE A 480 25.26 -13.39 -21.27
N GLY A 481 25.65 -13.94 -22.43
CA GLY A 481 25.39 -13.39 -23.77
C GLY A 481 26.11 -12.07 -24.04
N ARG A 482 27.21 -11.79 -23.33
CA ARG A 482 27.94 -10.52 -23.38
C ARG A 482 29.44 -10.74 -23.25
N THR A 483 30.19 -9.99 -24.05
CA THR A 483 31.64 -9.87 -23.92
C THR A 483 32.01 -8.99 -22.71
N TYR A 484 33.27 -9.04 -22.29
CA TYR A 484 33.79 -8.17 -21.23
C TYR A 484 33.61 -6.69 -21.58
N ALA A 485 33.90 -6.29 -22.83
CA ALA A 485 33.79 -4.90 -23.28
C ALA A 485 32.35 -4.37 -23.25
N GLU A 486 31.37 -5.20 -23.65
CA GLU A 486 29.95 -4.85 -23.61
C GLU A 486 29.47 -4.71 -22.16
N PHE A 487 29.81 -5.66 -21.29
CA PHE A 487 29.43 -5.58 -19.88
C PHE A 487 30.12 -4.42 -19.16
N LYS A 488 31.40 -4.17 -19.42
CA LYS A 488 32.15 -3.06 -18.85
C LYS A 488 31.47 -1.72 -19.14
N THR A 489 30.93 -1.55 -20.35
CA THR A 489 30.18 -0.34 -20.72
C THR A 489 28.94 -0.15 -19.84
N GLU A 490 28.17 -1.21 -19.61
CA GLU A 490 27.03 -1.17 -18.69
C GLU A 490 27.47 -0.98 -17.23
N PHE A 491 28.56 -1.63 -16.83
CA PHE A 491 29.15 -1.48 -15.50
C PHE A 491 29.51 -0.02 -15.23
N ASP A 492 30.26 0.63 -16.11
CA ASP A 492 30.67 2.02 -15.99
C ASP A 492 29.48 2.98 -15.91
N GLN A 493 28.38 2.70 -16.64
CA GLN A 493 27.14 3.48 -16.57
C GLN A 493 26.42 3.33 -15.21
N ARG A 494 26.39 2.11 -14.67
CA ARG A 494 25.59 1.78 -13.48
C ARG A 494 26.32 2.04 -12.18
N ILE A 495 27.64 1.82 -12.15
CA ILE A 495 28.46 1.94 -10.94
C ILE A 495 28.40 3.36 -10.35
N GLY A 496 28.21 4.39 -11.20
CA GLY A 496 28.08 5.78 -10.77
C GLY A 496 26.81 6.10 -9.97
N HIS A 497 25.81 5.22 -9.97
CA HIS A 497 24.60 5.35 -9.14
C HIS A 497 24.76 4.77 -7.72
N ILE A 498 25.84 4.02 -7.46
CA ILE A 498 26.06 3.34 -6.19
C ILE A 498 26.98 4.22 -5.35
N THR A 499 26.55 4.53 -4.13
CA THR A 499 27.25 5.51 -3.28
C THR A 499 28.10 4.88 -2.18
N ASP A 500 27.79 3.65 -1.79
CA ASP A 500 28.57 2.95 -0.77
C ASP A 500 29.92 2.52 -1.32
N LYS A 501 31.01 2.99 -0.70
CA LYS A 501 32.36 2.78 -1.19
C LYS A 501 32.79 1.32 -1.13
N GLU A 502 32.37 0.59 -0.11
CA GLU A 502 32.72 -0.82 0.06
C GLU A 502 32.02 -1.66 -1.01
N GLU A 503 30.74 -1.38 -1.26
CA GLU A 503 29.98 -2.06 -2.33
C GLU A 503 30.55 -1.77 -3.71
N VAL A 504 30.94 -0.52 -3.98
CA VAL A 504 31.57 -0.14 -5.24
C VAL A 504 32.95 -0.80 -5.38
N ALA A 505 33.75 -0.85 -4.31
CA ALA A 505 35.05 -1.52 -4.30
C ALA A 505 34.90 -3.01 -4.61
N PHE A 506 33.95 -3.70 -3.96
CA PHE A 506 33.67 -5.10 -4.22
C PHE A 506 33.27 -5.36 -5.67
N LEU A 507 32.45 -4.51 -6.27
CA LEU A 507 32.05 -4.62 -7.67
C LEU A 507 33.24 -4.45 -8.63
N TRP A 508 34.14 -3.49 -8.35
CA TRP A 508 35.37 -3.31 -9.12
C TRP A 508 36.29 -4.52 -9.02
N ASP A 509 36.45 -5.08 -7.82
CA ASP A 509 37.23 -6.29 -7.61
C ASP A 509 36.69 -7.48 -8.42
N ARG A 510 35.35 -7.69 -8.40
CA ARG A 510 34.71 -8.73 -9.20
C ARG A 510 34.85 -8.52 -10.71
N LEU A 511 34.82 -7.28 -11.19
CA LEU A 511 35.11 -6.99 -12.59
C LEU A 511 36.59 -7.28 -12.93
N GLY A 512 37.52 -6.98 -12.01
CA GLY A 512 38.94 -7.29 -12.14
C GLY A 512 39.22 -8.79 -12.27
N HIS A 513 38.51 -9.61 -11.48
CA HIS A 513 38.58 -11.06 -11.62
C HIS A 513 38.12 -11.56 -13.00
N TRP A 514 37.13 -10.90 -13.62
CA TRP A 514 36.78 -11.22 -15.00
C TRP A 514 37.91 -10.87 -15.98
N ALA A 515 38.48 -9.68 -15.90
CA ALA A 515 39.63 -9.32 -16.73
C ALA A 515 40.81 -10.29 -16.56
N GLN A 516 41.10 -10.69 -15.31
CA GLN A 516 42.13 -11.67 -14.98
C GLN A 516 41.90 -13.02 -15.65
N ASP A 517 40.68 -13.55 -15.65
CA ASP A 517 40.38 -14.83 -16.30
C ASP A 517 40.55 -14.75 -17.84
N GLN A 518 40.49 -13.55 -18.41
CA GLN A 518 40.82 -13.31 -19.82
C GLN A 518 42.32 -13.04 -20.02
N SER A 519 43.13 -13.16 -18.98
CA SER A 519 44.56 -12.81 -18.95
C SER A 519 44.86 -11.36 -19.32
N ASP A 520 43.87 -10.46 -19.24
CA ASP A 520 44.05 -9.02 -19.42
C ASP A 520 44.47 -8.40 -18.09
N TRP A 521 45.75 -8.59 -17.75
CA TRP A 521 46.32 -8.11 -16.49
C TRP A 521 46.36 -6.58 -16.39
N THR A 522 46.38 -5.86 -17.52
CA THR A 522 46.32 -4.39 -17.52
C THR A 522 44.95 -3.90 -17.07
N GLU A 523 43.88 -4.48 -17.59
CA GLU A 523 42.54 -4.11 -17.16
C GLU A 523 42.19 -4.65 -15.77
N ALA A 524 42.68 -5.85 -15.41
CA ALA A 524 42.54 -6.38 -14.06
C ALA A 524 43.19 -5.46 -13.03
N GLU A 525 44.43 -5.00 -13.29
CA GLU A 525 45.12 -4.04 -12.44
C GLU A 525 44.34 -2.73 -12.28
N ARG A 526 43.77 -2.19 -13.38
CA ARG A 526 42.94 -0.98 -13.32
C ARG A 526 41.75 -1.16 -12.37
N CYS A 527 41.08 -2.30 -12.47
CA CYS A 527 39.91 -2.61 -11.65
C CYS A 527 40.28 -2.81 -10.17
N TYR A 528 41.30 -3.63 -9.89
CA TYR A 528 41.77 -3.85 -8.52
C TYR A 528 42.33 -2.57 -7.89
N ARG A 529 43.00 -1.71 -8.66
CA ARG A 529 43.44 -0.40 -8.19
C ARG A 529 42.26 0.47 -7.78
N LYS A 530 41.17 0.48 -8.55
CA LYS A 530 39.95 1.20 -8.19
C LYS A 530 39.33 0.65 -6.90
N ALA A 531 39.26 -0.67 -6.74
CA ALA A 531 38.77 -1.28 -5.51
C ALA A 531 39.63 -0.88 -4.29
N HIS A 532 40.95 -0.98 -4.41
CA HIS A 532 41.89 -0.63 -3.35
C HIS A 532 41.91 0.88 -3.02
N GLU A 533 41.78 1.77 -4.01
CA GLU A 533 41.66 3.22 -3.79
C GLU A 533 40.41 3.59 -2.98
N LEU A 534 39.33 2.81 -3.13
CA LEU A 534 38.04 3.10 -2.50
C LEU A 534 37.95 2.58 -1.05
N ALA A 535 38.44 1.36 -0.80
CA ALA A 535 38.25 0.65 0.45
C ALA A 535 39.55 0.13 1.10
N GLY A 536 40.68 0.17 0.39
CA GLY A 536 41.99 -0.26 0.90
C GLY A 536 42.00 -1.73 1.32
N GLY A 537 42.75 -2.05 2.37
CA GLY A 537 42.69 -3.32 3.06
C GLY A 537 42.88 -4.55 2.16
N HIS A 538 41.96 -5.52 2.24
CA HIS A 538 42.06 -6.83 1.60
C HIS A 538 42.12 -6.78 0.06
N TYR A 539 41.65 -5.69 -0.57
CA TYR A 539 41.76 -5.50 -2.02
C TYR A 539 43.22 -5.32 -2.50
N GLY A 540 44.16 -5.11 -1.58
CA GLY A 540 45.57 -4.95 -1.91
C GLY A 540 46.21 -6.20 -2.51
N TYR A 541 45.74 -7.41 -2.16
CA TYR A 541 46.32 -8.64 -2.67
C TYR A 541 46.12 -8.83 -4.18
N CYS A 542 44.89 -8.64 -4.66
CA CYS A 542 44.56 -8.73 -6.07
C CYS A 542 45.34 -7.68 -6.89
N LEU A 543 45.41 -6.45 -6.37
CA LEU A 543 46.20 -5.37 -6.98
C LEU A 543 47.70 -5.73 -7.04
N GLY A 544 48.28 -6.13 -5.92
CA GLY A 544 49.69 -6.51 -5.84
C GLY A 544 50.04 -7.68 -6.76
N THR A 545 49.17 -8.68 -6.85
CA THR A 545 49.31 -9.81 -7.76
C THR A 545 49.26 -9.37 -9.22
N ALA A 546 48.29 -8.52 -9.61
CA ALA A 546 48.22 -8.00 -10.96
C ALA A 546 49.46 -7.15 -11.34
N LEU A 547 49.99 -6.37 -10.39
CA LEU A 547 51.24 -5.61 -10.59
C LEU A 547 52.46 -6.53 -10.78
N ASN A 548 52.55 -7.65 -10.05
CA ASN A 548 53.57 -8.67 -10.29
C ASN A 548 53.48 -9.24 -11.71
N PHE A 549 52.27 -9.60 -12.19
CA PHE A 549 52.08 -10.10 -13.56
C PHE A 549 52.43 -9.08 -14.64
N LEU A 550 52.33 -7.78 -14.32
CA LEU A 550 52.75 -6.68 -15.20
C LEU A 550 54.24 -6.30 -15.02
N ALA A 551 55.00 -7.05 -14.23
CA ALA A 551 56.39 -6.76 -13.88
C ALA A 551 56.63 -5.38 -13.23
N ARG A 552 55.60 -4.80 -12.59
CA ARG A 552 55.65 -3.54 -11.83
C ARG A 552 55.94 -3.83 -10.36
N TYR A 553 57.04 -4.52 -10.12
CA TYR A 553 57.37 -5.10 -8.81
C TYR A 553 57.61 -4.04 -7.73
N ASP A 554 58.18 -2.89 -8.10
CA ASP A 554 58.43 -1.76 -7.22
C ASP A 554 57.14 -1.18 -6.63
N GLU A 555 56.07 -1.09 -7.44
CA GLU A 555 54.74 -0.68 -6.98
C GLU A 555 54.05 -1.78 -6.16
N SER A 556 54.20 -3.05 -6.55
CA SER A 556 53.57 -4.17 -5.85
C SER A 556 54.11 -4.38 -4.43
N LEU A 557 55.41 -4.13 -4.23
CA LEU A 557 56.15 -4.49 -3.02
C LEU A 557 55.56 -3.91 -1.72
N PRO A 558 55.30 -2.59 -1.60
CA PRO A 558 54.71 -2.04 -0.39
C PRO A 558 53.31 -2.59 -0.11
N ILE A 559 52.50 -2.80 -1.15
CA ILE A 559 51.13 -3.32 -1.03
C ILE A 559 51.16 -4.78 -0.56
N LEU A 560 51.94 -5.64 -1.23
CA LEU A 560 52.06 -7.05 -0.89
C LEU A 560 52.72 -7.26 0.49
N ARG A 561 53.62 -6.37 0.92
CA ARG A 561 54.19 -6.42 2.27
C ARG A 561 53.10 -6.21 3.31
N GLU A 562 52.29 -5.17 3.17
CA GLU A 562 51.17 -4.91 4.07
C GLU A 562 50.18 -6.10 4.08
N GLN A 563 49.89 -6.69 2.92
CA GLN A 563 49.04 -7.87 2.84
C GLN A 563 49.62 -9.06 3.63
N ALA A 564 50.87 -9.43 3.36
CA ALA A 564 51.50 -10.60 3.95
C ALA A 564 51.81 -10.43 5.46
N GLU A 565 52.05 -9.21 5.92
CA GLU A 565 52.41 -8.96 7.33
C GLU A 565 51.20 -8.67 8.22
N VAL A 566 50.17 -8.00 7.69
CA VAL A 566 49.10 -7.42 8.51
C VAL A 566 47.72 -7.93 8.10
N MET A 567 47.35 -7.80 6.83
CA MET A 567 45.95 -7.97 6.41
C MET A 567 45.54 -9.44 6.26
N GLN A 568 46.39 -10.22 5.60
CA GLN A 568 46.16 -11.63 5.26
C GLN A 568 47.51 -12.38 5.26
N PRO A 569 48.05 -12.72 6.44
CA PRO A 569 49.34 -13.38 6.58
C PRO A 569 49.26 -14.87 6.22
N ASP A 570 48.91 -15.15 4.97
CA ASP A 570 48.78 -16.48 4.39
C ASP A 570 49.94 -16.82 3.45
N ALA A 571 50.05 -18.10 3.06
CA ALA A 571 51.14 -18.58 2.22
C ALA A 571 51.18 -17.89 0.85
N MET A 572 50.01 -17.59 0.28
CA MET A 572 49.87 -16.95 -1.03
C MET A 572 50.41 -15.51 -1.02
N SER A 573 50.12 -14.73 0.01
CA SER A 573 50.59 -13.34 0.15
C SER A 573 52.10 -13.30 0.36
N TRP A 574 52.63 -14.16 1.23
CA TRP A 574 54.08 -14.29 1.42
C TRP A 574 54.79 -14.74 0.15
N PHE A 575 54.17 -15.64 -0.62
CA PHE A 575 54.70 -16.05 -1.93
C PHE A 575 54.76 -14.87 -2.91
N GLN A 576 53.67 -14.12 -3.08
CA GLN A 576 53.64 -12.97 -3.98
C GLN A 576 54.64 -11.88 -3.57
N LEU A 577 54.79 -11.64 -2.26
CA LEU A 577 55.82 -10.75 -1.73
C LEU A 577 57.23 -11.29 -2.03
N GLY A 578 57.44 -12.60 -1.94
CA GLY A 578 58.69 -13.26 -2.31
C GLY A 578 59.05 -13.04 -3.78
N VAL A 579 58.08 -13.23 -4.68
CA VAL A 579 58.22 -12.95 -6.12
C VAL A 579 58.69 -11.51 -6.35
N ALA A 580 57.97 -10.53 -5.80
CA ALA A 580 58.32 -9.11 -5.97
C ALA A 580 59.74 -8.80 -5.47
N ASN A 581 60.14 -9.33 -4.31
CA ASN A 581 61.49 -9.11 -3.77
C ASN A 581 62.57 -9.74 -4.67
N CYS A 582 62.35 -10.96 -5.16
CA CYS A 582 63.32 -11.65 -5.99
C CYS A 582 63.55 -10.93 -7.33
N GLU A 583 62.47 -10.48 -7.97
CA GLU A 583 62.55 -9.79 -9.26
C GLU A 583 63.19 -8.39 -9.15
N LEU A 584 63.10 -7.75 -7.98
CA LEU A 584 63.83 -6.52 -7.65
C LEU A 584 65.30 -6.75 -7.24
N GLY A 585 65.75 -8.02 -7.15
CA GLY A 585 67.10 -8.37 -6.71
C GLY A 585 67.29 -8.39 -5.18
N HIS A 586 66.22 -8.25 -4.40
CA HIS A 586 66.22 -8.38 -2.94
C HIS A 586 66.20 -9.85 -2.51
N SER A 587 67.20 -10.63 -2.96
CA SER A 587 67.20 -12.10 -2.85
C SER A 587 67.06 -12.62 -1.41
N MET A 588 67.62 -11.93 -0.42
CA MET A 588 67.51 -12.34 0.99
C MET A 588 66.09 -12.18 1.53
N GLN A 589 65.42 -11.07 1.21
CA GLN A 589 64.03 -10.82 1.57
C GLN A 589 63.10 -11.79 0.85
N GLY A 590 63.38 -12.10 -0.42
CA GLY A 590 62.62 -13.09 -1.18
C GLY A 590 62.72 -14.50 -0.59
N ILE A 591 63.92 -14.94 -0.19
CA ILE A 591 64.14 -16.21 0.52
C ILE A 591 63.36 -16.26 1.83
N ASP A 592 63.39 -15.19 2.63
CA ASP A 592 62.64 -15.11 3.89
C ASP A 592 61.13 -15.23 3.65
N ALA A 593 60.61 -14.52 2.64
CA ALA A 593 59.21 -14.57 2.27
C ALA A 593 58.78 -15.96 1.79
N TYR A 594 59.56 -16.64 0.94
CA TYR A 594 59.26 -18.01 0.54
C TYR A 594 59.33 -19.01 1.69
N ARG A 595 60.26 -18.84 2.64
CA ARG A 595 60.31 -19.67 3.84
C ARG A 595 59.10 -19.46 4.73
N LYS A 596 58.62 -18.22 4.88
CA LYS A 596 57.38 -17.92 5.60
C LYS A 596 56.17 -18.54 4.90
N ALA A 597 56.10 -18.47 3.57
CA ALA A 597 55.05 -19.15 2.80
C ALA A 597 55.05 -20.66 3.06
N LEU A 598 56.21 -21.32 3.00
CA LEU A 598 56.35 -22.76 3.25
C LEU A 598 56.17 -23.15 4.72
N ALA A 599 56.38 -22.23 5.66
CA ALA A 599 56.08 -22.46 7.07
C ALA A 599 54.56 -22.47 7.34
N LEU A 600 53.81 -21.66 6.58
CA LEU A 600 52.34 -21.60 6.65
C LEU A 600 51.68 -22.72 5.85
N ASP A 601 52.19 -23.00 4.66
CA ASP A 601 51.76 -24.10 3.81
C ASP A 601 52.99 -24.86 3.27
N PRO A 602 53.38 -25.96 3.94
CA PRO A 602 54.48 -26.81 3.48
C PRO A 602 54.25 -27.44 2.10
N ASP A 603 52.99 -27.48 1.63
CA ASP A 603 52.60 -28.06 0.35
C ASP A 603 52.49 -27.02 -0.78
N TYR A 604 52.92 -25.78 -0.52
CA TYR A 604 52.91 -24.71 -1.52
C TYR A 604 54.05 -24.86 -2.56
N ALA A 605 53.83 -25.74 -3.53
CA ALA A 605 54.82 -26.17 -4.52
C ALA A 605 55.58 -25.01 -5.19
N LEU A 606 54.87 -23.97 -5.63
CA LEU A 606 55.48 -22.82 -6.30
C LEU A 606 56.51 -22.09 -5.43
N ALA A 607 56.26 -21.92 -4.12
CA ALA A 607 57.24 -21.30 -3.21
C ALA A 607 58.49 -22.18 -3.05
N MET A 608 58.32 -23.51 -3.04
CA MET A 608 59.43 -24.44 -2.89
C MET A 608 60.33 -24.47 -4.13
N PHE A 609 59.73 -24.52 -5.32
CA PHE A 609 60.49 -24.41 -6.57
C PHE A 609 61.15 -23.05 -6.74
N ASN A 610 60.45 -21.95 -6.42
CA ASN A 610 61.01 -20.62 -6.53
C ASN A 610 62.13 -20.39 -5.51
N LEU A 611 62.02 -20.93 -4.29
CA LEU A 611 63.10 -20.87 -3.29
C LEU A 611 64.38 -21.53 -3.81
N GLY A 612 64.27 -22.71 -4.42
CA GLY A 612 65.40 -23.36 -5.09
C GLY A 612 65.99 -22.50 -6.21
N GLY A 613 65.13 -21.88 -7.03
CA GLY A 613 65.54 -20.97 -8.11
C GLY A 613 66.31 -19.73 -7.63
N VAL A 614 65.89 -19.13 -6.51
CA VAL A 614 66.59 -17.99 -5.92
C VAL A 614 67.99 -18.38 -5.42
N HIS A 615 68.10 -19.54 -4.74
CA HIS A 615 69.40 -20.06 -4.32
C HIS A 615 70.31 -20.37 -5.52
N TRP A 616 69.74 -20.88 -6.62
CA TRP A 616 70.47 -21.15 -7.84
C TRP A 616 71.04 -19.87 -8.45
N ASN A 617 70.19 -18.84 -8.61
CA ASN A 617 70.57 -17.54 -9.15
C ASN A 617 71.59 -16.80 -8.25
N GLY A 618 71.54 -17.04 -6.93
CA GLY A 618 72.52 -16.55 -5.97
C GLY A 618 73.86 -17.30 -5.97
N GLY A 619 74.03 -18.33 -6.81
CA GLY A 619 75.26 -19.13 -6.92
C GLY A 619 75.37 -20.29 -5.90
N GLU A 620 74.38 -20.46 -5.03
CA GLU A 620 74.35 -21.52 -4.01
C GLU A 620 73.78 -22.84 -4.58
N LYS A 621 74.42 -23.36 -5.62
CA LYS A 621 73.92 -24.49 -6.42
C LYS A 621 73.63 -25.76 -5.62
N ASP A 622 74.44 -26.06 -4.60
CA ASP A 622 74.23 -27.25 -3.76
C ASP A 622 72.93 -27.14 -2.94
N LYS A 623 72.66 -25.96 -2.36
CA LYS A 623 71.42 -25.70 -1.63
C LYS A 623 70.22 -25.71 -2.56
N ALA A 624 70.33 -25.07 -3.72
CA ALA A 624 69.28 -25.07 -4.74
C ALA A 624 68.90 -26.49 -5.17
N THR A 625 69.90 -27.32 -5.47
CA THR A 625 69.70 -28.72 -5.87
C THR A 625 69.08 -29.54 -4.74
N ALA A 626 69.48 -29.33 -3.48
CA ALA A 626 68.89 -30.00 -2.34
C ALA A 626 67.40 -29.63 -2.15
N ILE A 627 67.06 -28.34 -2.28
CA ILE A 627 65.67 -27.85 -2.18
C ILE A 627 64.82 -28.39 -3.33
N TRP A 628 65.34 -28.36 -4.56
CA TRP A 628 64.64 -28.91 -5.72
C TRP A 628 64.46 -30.43 -5.67
N LYS A 629 65.42 -31.19 -5.10
CA LYS A 629 65.21 -32.63 -4.84
C LYS A 629 64.03 -32.85 -3.91
N GLN A 630 63.98 -32.12 -2.80
CA GLN A 630 62.83 -32.19 -1.88
C GLN A 630 61.53 -31.81 -2.61
N ALA A 631 61.54 -30.81 -3.50
CA ALA A 631 60.36 -30.35 -4.22
C ALA A 631 59.88 -31.39 -5.23
N ILE A 632 60.81 -32.04 -5.93
CA ILE A 632 60.51 -33.15 -6.85
C ILE A 632 59.97 -34.36 -6.10
N ASP A 633 60.55 -34.70 -4.94
CA ASP A 633 60.09 -35.83 -4.13
C ASP A 633 58.69 -35.57 -3.57
N ARG A 634 58.40 -34.31 -3.19
CA ARG A 634 57.09 -33.91 -2.65
C ARG A 634 56.03 -33.76 -3.74
N PHE A 635 56.41 -33.26 -4.91
CA PHE A 635 55.50 -32.97 -6.04
C PHE A 635 56.00 -33.62 -7.34
N PRO A 636 56.02 -34.97 -7.41
CA PRO A 636 56.64 -35.68 -8.54
C PRO A 636 55.98 -35.40 -9.88
N ASP A 637 54.69 -35.05 -9.87
CA ASP A 637 53.85 -34.81 -11.05
C ASP A 637 53.71 -33.32 -11.42
N HIS A 638 54.36 -32.41 -10.67
CA HIS A 638 54.30 -30.98 -10.95
C HIS A 638 55.11 -30.61 -12.21
N GLU A 639 54.64 -29.65 -13.01
CA GLU A 639 55.29 -29.25 -14.27
C GLU A 639 56.76 -28.85 -14.06
N LEU A 640 57.05 -28.11 -12.98
CA LEU A 640 58.42 -27.71 -12.65
C LEU A 640 59.33 -28.89 -12.29
N SER A 641 58.80 -29.99 -11.75
CA SER A 641 59.56 -31.23 -11.54
C SER A 641 59.98 -31.85 -12.86
N ALA A 642 59.04 -31.95 -13.81
CA ALA A 642 59.33 -32.45 -15.15
C ALA A 642 60.33 -31.54 -15.87
N LYS A 643 60.19 -30.22 -15.72
CA LYS A 643 61.12 -29.23 -16.27
C LYS A 643 62.54 -29.40 -15.71
N LEU A 644 62.70 -29.54 -14.39
CA LEU A 644 64.00 -29.73 -13.76
C LEU A 644 64.69 -31.04 -14.18
N ARG A 645 63.95 -32.16 -14.25
CA ARG A 645 64.47 -33.44 -14.76
C ARG A 645 64.93 -33.34 -16.22
N ARG A 646 64.16 -32.62 -17.05
CA ARG A 646 64.48 -32.41 -18.47
C ARG A 646 65.69 -31.50 -18.67
N ASP A 647 65.74 -30.39 -17.96
CA ASP A 647 66.73 -29.32 -18.18
C ASP A 647 68.05 -29.57 -17.40
N MET A 648 68.02 -30.39 -16.35
CA MET A 648 69.18 -30.71 -15.49
C MET A 648 69.26 -32.23 -15.15
N PRO A 649 69.36 -33.12 -16.14
CA PRO A 649 69.28 -34.58 -15.93
C PRO A 649 70.42 -35.13 -15.05
N ASP A 650 71.59 -34.50 -15.06
CA ASP A 650 72.73 -34.91 -14.22
C ASP A 650 72.47 -34.66 -12.72
N HIS A 651 71.62 -33.68 -12.40
CA HIS A 651 71.26 -33.33 -11.02
C HIS A 651 69.97 -34.03 -10.56
N PHE A 652 69.06 -34.32 -11.50
CA PHE A 652 67.74 -34.91 -11.26
C PHE A 652 67.40 -35.99 -12.30
N PRO A 653 67.83 -37.24 -12.09
CA PRO A 653 67.51 -38.34 -12.99
C PRO A 653 66.00 -38.65 -13.01
N THR A 654 65.55 -39.25 -14.11
CA THR A 654 64.13 -39.57 -14.37
C THR A 654 63.59 -40.69 -13.52
#